data_AF-A0A177WEN4-F1
#
_entry.id   AF-A0A177WEN4-F1
#
_cell.length_a   1.000
_cell.length_b   1.000
_cell.length_c   1.000
_cell.angle_alpha   90.00
_cell.angle_beta   90.00
_cell.angle_gamma   90.00
#
_symmetry.space_group_name_H-M   'P 1'
#
loop_
_entity.id
_entity.type
_entity.pdbx_description
1 polymer ?
#
loop_
_entity_poly.entity_id
_entity_poly.type
_entity_poly.pdbx_seq_one_letter_code
_entity_poly.pdbx_strand_id
1 'polypeptide(L)'
;MKNKQFYIKYLDNQSVEIETHFDGELERKRPLNNVSKLIAAVKQALPSKLGAIDLDELTIHFVVDGPAISGNTLLTSIQEPVSSYDHPLIIKAKSNFVRSKSDQEFIDANNLKLQTPNDAFKYLIHHLERIVNVTRFPNSAVFNDNCLEHRLDRRSTSYAIDDVNNVKLFLAVSGAGKTRMLLELLYSNFGYYFTSKSSQDDFGSKDMYECRVYCDSKPELTKHAIQLLYFVRVSVCNYLISKGFKEPWQILLAQLHPIAFFGVDLFEYLFTTLVKDPGLSPTAIINPFPFTAIDEIQALAEGRCLHYLPESKNLRPFFSPFVYHSKMMGIFPHFLLSGTGINFESIKELMESSVMKDGQVTDYVVISKFHPLKKLEVEQYARQFLQDHQVDQLDAIVSRISDFELCHGRPRFVSYILDAYMKSNDIDTAISKFITGISDVDGQIFPLRFLKDDLDKNIRSFDRVIDGDTLSRIIRDAFLDAIWKGKMQLNVTGNDGADAIRYGLGFGRDIAKANPSIEIQELAVIECLRYFFPFAHTVKSLYQRIGSSFNPQMASRASASSYLLFGDSSQVYFPDHMCGPDIIYKCANTKTVYIVQIKFVKRMSKQEAANAYNTTDPERFYCKRNGGGVSKKLEVLKGFEEERTYLLSTLSELHESGYSLQQTLVIHTAEKNPVDAQNMRIINSQNSPQFFDKIGNGVWDFLNLIRNNFNKVSR
;
A
#
# COMPACT_ATOMS: atom_id res chain seq x y z
N MET A 1 55.59 20.28 -27.01
CA MET A 1 54.71 21.09 -26.13
C MET A 1 54.32 20.22 -24.95
N LYS A 2 54.39 20.67 -23.69
CA LYS A 2 53.92 19.87 -22.54
C LYS A 2 52.41 19.60 -22.68
N ASN A 3 51.97 18.36 -22.44
CA ASN A 3 50.56 18.00 -22.35
C ASN A 3 49.84 18.94 -21.37
N LYS A 4 48.79 19.63 -21.83
CA LYS A 4 47.90 20.38 -20.94
C LYS A 4 46.74 19.46 -20.57
N GLN A 5 46.68 19.03 -19.32
CA GLN A 5 45.53 18.29 -18.79
C GLN A 5 44.38 19.29 -18.50
N PHE A 6 43.16 18.94 -18.90
CA PHE A 6 41.95 19.65 -18.49
C PHE A 6 41.10 18.73 -17.62
N TYR A 7 40.56 19.30 -16.54
CA TYR A 7 39.68 18.59 -15.62
C TYR A 7 38.28 19.22 -15.71
N ILE A 8 37.28 18.40 -16.01
CA ILE A 8 35.87 18.83 -15.97
C ILE A 8 35.25 18.33 -14.66
N LYS A 9 34.67 19.24 -13.88
CA LYS A 9 33.83 18.91 -12.72
C LYS A 9 32.37 18.74 -13.17
N TYR A 10 31.76 17.63 -12.78
CA TYR A 10 30.33 17.36 -12.99
C TYR A 10 29.62 17.14 -11.65
N LEU A 11 28.27 17.17 -11.65
CA LEU A 11 27.30 17.20 -10.53
C LEU A 11 27.69 16.52 -9.19
N ASP A 12 28.54 15.48 -9.18
CA ASP A 12 29.01 14.77 -7.98
C ASP A 12 30.47 15.15 -7.56
N ASN A 13 31.01 16.26 -8.07
CA ASN A 13 32.39 16.73 -7.87
C ASN A 13 33.52 15.78 -8.33
N GLN A 14 33.21 14.72 -9.06
CA GLN A 14 34.24 13.85 -9.65
C GLN A 14 34.85 14.51 -10.89
N SER A 15 36.19 14.58 -10.90
CA SER A 15 36.95 15.18 -11.99
C SER A 15 37.22 14.12 -13.06
N VAL A 16 36.86 14.40 -14.31
CA VAL A 16 37.24 13.55 -15.44
C VAL A 16 38.38 14.21 -16.20
N GLU A 17 39.49 13.47 -16.35
CA GLU A 17 40.66 13.92 -17.10
C GLU A 17 40.40 13.85 -18.60
N ILE A 18 40.68 14.95 -19.29
CA ILE A 18 40.67 15.00 -20.76
C ILE A 18 42.10 15.29 -21.22
N GLU A 19 42.72 14.28 -21.80
CA GLU A 19 44.02 14.41 -22.42
C GLU A 19 43.92 15.18 -23.74
N THR A 20 44.63 16.31 -23.83
CA THR A 20 44.51 17.21 -24.98
C THR A 20 45.49 16.93 -26.11
N HIS A 21 46.53 16.12 -25.86
CA HIS A 21 47.59 15.75 -26.80
C HIS A 21 48.16 14.38 -26.39
N PHE A 22 48.36 13.47 -27.36
CA PHE A 22 49.16 12.24 -27.20
C PHE A 22 50.33 12.30 -28.21
N ASP A 23 51.56 12.03 -27.76
CA ASP A 23 52.74 11.81 -28.62
C ASP A 23 52.93 10.29 -28.83
N GLY A 24 52.31 9.71 -29.86
CA GLY A 24 52.46 8.29 -30.20
C GLY A 24 51.58 7.80 -31.36
N GLU A 25 52.06 6.78 -32.09
CA GLU A 25 51.67 6.36 -33.47
C GLU A 25 50.22 5.90 -33.74
N LEU A 26 49.23 6.11 -32.87
CA LEU A 26 47.83 5.74 -33.15
C LEU A 26 46.85 6.89 -32.82
N GLU A 27 46.70 7.77 -33.81
CA GLU A 27 45.73 8.85 -34.06
C GLU A 27 45.00 9.58 -32.89
N ARG A 28 45.47 10.81 -32.59
CA ARG A 28 44.61 12.02 -32.55
C ARG A 28 45.36 13.28 -33.01
N LYS A 29 45.15 13.68 -34.28
CA LYS A 29 45.85 14.78 -34.98
C LYS A 29 45.26 16.20 -34.79
N ARG A 30 44.41 16.46 -33.79
CA ARG A 30 43.73 17.78 -33.72
C ARG A 30 43.75 18.37 -32.30
N PRO A 31 44.45 19.49 -32.06
CA PRO A 31 44.38 20.20 -30.79
C PRO A 31 42.94 20.64 -30.49
N LEU A 32 42.52 20.52 -29.23
CA LEU A 32 41.27 21.09 -28.71
C LEU A 32 41.38 22.61 -28.73
N ASN A 33 41.07 23.21 -29.87
CA ASN A 33 41.20 24.64 -30.08
C ASN A 33 39.86 25.38 -30.19
N ASN A 34 38.75 24.65 -30.34
CA ASN A 34 37.41 25.22 -30.46
C ASN A 34 36.36 24.41 -29.68
N VAL A 35 35.18 25.00 -29.54
CA VAL A 35 34.02 24.45 -28.81
C VAL A 35 33.60 23.08 -29.36
N SER A 36 33.49 22.91 -30.68
CA SER A 36 33.07 21.63 -31.27
C SER A 36 34.01 20.47 -30.91
N LYS A 37 35.33 20.72 -30.90
CA LYS A 37 36.31 19.69 -30.51
C LYS A 37 36.24 19.39 -29.03
N LEU A 38 35.97 20.38 -28.19
CA LEU A 38 35.76 20.18 -26.76
C LEU A 38 34.56 19.25 -26.52
N ILE A 39 33.41 19.53 -27.15
CA ILE A 39 32.20 18.69 -27.06
C ILE A 39 32.51 17.24 -27.46
N ALA A 40 33.23 17.04 -28.57
CA ALA A 40 33.62 15.71 -29.05
C ALA A 40 34.51 14.96 -28.06
N ALA A 41 35.44 15.66 -27.40
CA ALA A 41 36.30 15.08 -26.37
C ALA A 41 35.50 14.71 -25.11
N VAL A 42 34.57 15.56 -24.66
CA VAL A 42 33.72 15.27 -23.51
C VAL A 42 32.81 14.07 -23.76
N LYS A 43 32.17 13.99 -24.93
CA LYS A 43 31.35 12.82 -25.30
C LYS A 43 32.15 11.53 -25.26
N GLN A 44 33.39 11.54 -25.77
CA GLN A 44 34.26 10.36 -25.76
C GLN A 44 34.72 9.97 -24.34
N ALA A 45 34.94 10.94 -23.47
CA ALA A 45 35.36 10.69 -22.08
C ALA A 45 34.20 10.22 -21.18
N LEU A 46 32.94 10.49 -21.58
CA LEU A 46 31.73 10.16 -20.81
C LEU A 46 30.75 9.27 -21.60
N PRO A 47 31.17 8.09 -22.10
CA PRO A 47 30.32 7.25 -22.94
C PRO A 47 29.07 6.76 -22.20
N SER A 48 29.15 6.51 -20.89
CA SER A 48 28.02 6.10 -20.05
C SER A 48 26.95 7.16 -19.85
N LYS A 49 27.26 8.45 -20.12
CA LYS A 49 26.31 9.57 -19.93
C LYS A 49 25.91 10.26 -21.23
N LEU A 50 26.84 10.39 -22.17
CA LEU A 50 26.65 11.15 -23.43
C LEU A 50 26.78 10.26 -24.68
N GLY A 51 27.10 8.98 -24.54
CA GLY A 51 27.35 8.07 -25.67
C GLY A 51 26.15 7.96 -26.62
N ALA A 52 24.94 8.01 -26.07
CA ALA A 52 23.69 7.90 -26.82
C ALA A 52 23.21 9.19 -27.52
N ILE A 53 23.82 10.35 -27.25
CA ILE A 53 23.39 11.66 -27.80
C ILE A 53 24.30 12.03 -28.97
N ASP A 54 23.76 12.33 -30.15
CA ASP A 54 24.58 12.68 -31.32
C ASP A 54 25.42 13.94 -31.10
N LEU A 55 26.61 13.99 -31.73
CA LEU A 55 27.60 15.03 -31.44
C LEU A 55 27.10 16.45 -31.79
N ASP A 56 26.27 16.56 -32.81
CA ASP A 56 25.65 17.79 -33.29
C ASP A 56 24.42 18.21 -32.48
N GLU A 57 23.94 17.36 -31.58
CA GLU A 57 22.87 17.67 -30.63
C GLU A 57 23.38 18.30 -29.34
N LEU A 58 24.69 18.20 -29.07
CA LEU A 58 25.32 18.78 -27.89
C LEU A 58 25.77 20.22 -28.15
N THR A 59 25.46 21.12 -27.22
CA THR A 59 25.85 22.53 -27.23
C THR A 59 26.46 22.96 -25.90
N ILE A 60 27.40 23.92 -25.94
CA ILE A 60 28.02 24.53 -24.76
C ILE A 60 27.41 25.91 -24.50
N HIS A 61 27.17 26.24 -23.23
CA HIS A 61 26.55 27.49 -22.78
C HIS A 61 27.35 28.09 -21.62
N PHE A 62 27.36 29.42 -21.51
CA PHE A 62 27.96 30.14 -20.38
C PHE A 62 27.10 30.09 -19.11
N VAL A 63 25.78 30.06 -19.28
CA VAL A 63 24.78 29.99 -18.21
C VAL A 63 23.65 29.07 -18.64
N VAL A 64 22.89 28.52 -17.69
CA VAL A 64 21.88 27.48 -17.94
C VAL A 64 20.95 27.91 -19.07
N ASP A 65 20.36 29.10 -19.00
CA ASP A 65 19.37 29.56 -19.99
C ASP A 65 19.95 30.51 -21.06
N GLY A 66 21.27 30.49 -21.25
CA GLY A 66 21.97 31.36 -22.19
C GLY A 66 22.04 30.80 -23.61
N PRO A 67 22.36 31.63 -24.63
CA PRO A 67 22.57 31.16 -25.99
C PRO A 67 23.76 30.18 -26.07
N ALA A 68 23.68 29.24 -27.00
CA ALA A 68 24.77 28.32 -27.27
C ALA A 68 25.99 29.07 -27.82
N ILE A 69 27.19 28.71 -27.35
CA ILE A 69 28.45 29.18 -27.91
C ILE A 69 28.66 28.47 -29.25
N SER A 70 28.95 29.24 -30.30
CA SER A 70 29.19 28.68 -31.63
C SER A 70 30.34 27.67 -31.63
N GLY A 71 30.16 26.57 -32.37
CA GLY A 71 31.11 25.45 -32.40
C GLY A 71 32.51 25.82 -32.92
N ASN A 72 32.58 26.82 -33.80
CA ASN A 72 33.83 27.37 -34.36
C ASN A 72 34.53 28.39 -33.43
N THR A 73 33.90 28.78 -32.31
CA THR A 73 34.51 29.69 -31.33
C THR A 73 35.76 29.05 -30.73
N LEU A 74 36.86 29.81 -30.69
CA LEU A 74 38.12 29.36 -30.11
C LEU A 74 37.99 29.22 -28.59
N LEU A 75 38.54 28.16 -28.00
CA LEU A 75 38.48 28.00 -26.54
C LEU A 75 39.23 29.12 -25.82
N THR A 76 40.28 29.66 -26.44
CA THR A 76 41.04 30.81 -25.93
C THR A 76 40.25 32.12 -25.92
N SER A 77 39.13 32.20 -26.63
CA SER A 77 38.26 33.39 -26.64
C SER A 77 37.07 33.28 -25.69
N ILE A 78 36.95 32.17 -24.95
CA ILE A 78 35.82 31.89 -24.03
C ILE A 78 36.16 32.29 -22.59
N GLN A 79 37.43 32.58 -22.28
CA GLN A 79 37.87 33.04 -20.96
C GLN A 79 38.95 34.13 -21.05
N GLU A 80 38.77 35.20 -20.26
CA GLU A 80 39.86 36.10 -19.84
C GLU A 80 40.97 35.28 -19.15
N PRO A 81 42.25 35.58 -19.40
CA PRO A 81 43.33 34.86 -18.76
C PRO A 81 43.35 35.22 -17.27
N VAL A 82 43.65 34.22 -16.44
CA VAL A 82 43.99 34.31 -15.01
C VAL A 82 42.82 34.18 -14.00
N SER A 83 42.88 33.07 -13.23
CA SER A 83 42.31 32.80 -11.88
C SER A 83 40.82 32.45 -11.66
N SER A 84 40.61 31.17 -11.28
CA SER A 84 39.52 30.55 -10.48
C SER A 84 38.14 30.25 -11.10
N TYR A 85 37.61 29.07 -10.74
CA TYR A 85 36.47 28.35 -11.32
C TYR A 85 35.13 28.68 -10.65
N ASP A 86 34.63 29.91 -10.79
CA ASP A 86 33.29 30.25 -10.27
C ASP A 86 32.17 30.12 -11.31
N HIS A 87 32.50 29.97 -12.60
CA HIS A 87 31.52 29.93 -13.70
C HIS A 87 31.73 28.71 -14.62
N PRO A 88 31.10 27.56 -14.35
CA PRO A 88 31.25 26.36 -15.17
C PRO A 88 30.56 26.52 -16.54
N LEU A 89 31.19 26.00 -17.60
CA LEU A 89 30.55 25.83 -18.90
C LEU A 89 29.56 24.67 -18.84
N ILE A 90 28.37 24.87 -19.42
CA ILE A 90 27.26 23.90 -19.33
C ILE A 90 27.10 23.24 -20.70
N ILE A 91 27.15 21.90 -20.73
CA ILE A 91 26.79 21.11 -21.91
C ILE A 91 25.33 20.71 -21.82
N LYS A 92 24.55 20.99 -22.88
CA LYS A 92 23.14 20.61 -22.99
C LYS A 92 22.89 19.94 -24.33
N ALA A 93 21.83 19.15 -24.41
CA ALA A 93 21.21 18.80 -25.68
C ALA A 93 20.38 20.00 -26.18
N LYS A 94 20.32 20.23 -27.50
CA LYS A 94 19.49 21.28 -28.11
C LYS A 94 18.03 21.20 -27.62
N SER A 95 17.46 22.34 -27.22
CA SER A 95 16.14 22.42 -26.56
C SER A 95 14.93 22.37 -27.50
N ASN A 96 15.15 22.38 -28.81
CA ASN A 96 14.09 22.13 -29.79
C ASN A 96 14.26 20.69 -30.25
N PHE A 97 13.20 19.88 -30.19
CA PHE A 97 13.23 18.55 -30.81
C PHE A 97 13.58 18.73 -32.29
N VAL A 98 14.80 18.35 -32.64
CA VAL A 98 15.29 18.25 -34.00
C VAL A 98 15.53 16.75 -34.18
N ARG A 99 14.86 16.14 -35.16
CA ARG A 99 15.13 14.74 -35.49
C ARG A 99 16.62 14.58 -35.75
N SER A 100 17.20 13.49 -35.26
CA SER A 100 18.62 13.24 -35.50
C SER A 100 18.87 13.21 -37.01
N LYS A 101 20.09 13.56 -37.43
CA LYS A 101 20.45 13.51 -38.85
C LYS A 101 20.19 12.12 -39.44
N SER A 102 20.46 11.07 -38.66
CA SER A 102 20.21 9.68 -39.04
C SER A 102 18.72 9.38 -39.26
N ASP A 103 17.83 9.93 -38.44
CA ASP A 103 16.38 9.75 -38.59
C ASP A 103 15.87 10.47 -39.84
N GLN A 104 16.35 11.69 -40.08
CA GLN A 104 15.97 12.46 -41.26
C GLN A 104 16.45 11.78 -42.55
N GLU A 105 17.69 11.29 -42.57
CA GLU A 105 18.23 10.50 -43.69
C GLU A 105 17.40 9.24 -43.95
N PHE A 106 16.97 8.53 -42.90
CA PHE A 106 16.12 7.35 -43.05
C PHE A 106 14.73 7.69 -43.62
N ILE A 107 14.10 8.76 -43.12
CA ILE A 107 12.82 9.27 -43.61
C ILE A 107 12.91 9.62 -45.09
N ASP A 108 13.91 10.40 -45.46
CA ASP A 108 14.11 10.89 -46.82
C ASP A 108 14.44 9.74 -47.79
N ALA A 109 15.34 8.83 -47.39
CA ALA A 109 15.73 7.67 -48.19
C ALA A 109 14.55 6.71 -48.46
N ASN A 110 13.58 6.66 -47.56
CA ASN A 110 12.40 5.80 -47.68
C ASN A 110 11.13 6.54 -48.12
N ASN A 111 11.21 7.86 -48.40
CA ASN A 111 10.07 8.72 -48.74
C ASN A 111 8.91 8.62 -47.72
N LEU A 112 9.22 8.56 -46.43
CA LEU A 112 8.21 8.34 -45.38
C LEU A 112 7.37 9.59 -45.13
N LYS A 113 6.04 9.42 -45.19
CA LYS A 113 5.05 10.41 -44.75
C LYS A 113 4.56 10.01 -43.38
N LEU A 114 5.19 10.53 -42.32
CA LEU A 114 4.91 10.15 -40.92
C LEU A 114 3.47 10.47 -40.43
N GLN A 115 2.67 11.16 -41.25
CA GLN A 115 1.23 11.30 -41.03
C GLN A 115 0.45 10.06 -41.43
N THR A 116 1.04 9.15 -42.19
CA THR A 116 0.43 7.89 -42.60
C THR A 116 0.81 6.75 -41.64
N PRO A 117 -0.12 5.85 -41.33
CA PRO A 117 0.10 4.78 -40.35
C PRO A 117 1.27 3.84 -40.67
N ASN A 118 1.38 3.41 -41.93
CA ASN A 118 2.40 2.45 -42.35
C ASN A 118 3.81 3.06 -42.28
N ASP A 119 3.94 4.34 -42.66
CA ASP A 119 5.22 5.04 -42.62
C ASP A 119 5.62 5.37 -41.18
N ALA A 120 4.65 5.78 -40.34
CA ALA A 120 4.85 5.94 -38.90
C ALA A 120 5.29 4.63 -38.25
N PHE A 121 4.66 3.50 -38.62
CA PHE A 121 5.05 2.18 -38.13
C PHE A 121 6.48 1.83 -38.57
N LYS A 122 6.80 2.01 -39.86
CA LYS A 122 8.14 1.74 -40.40
C LYS A 122 9.22 2.59 -39.72
N TYR A 123 8.91 3.85 -39.42
CA TYR A 123 9.78 4.75 -38.67
C TYR A 123 9.96 4.30 -37.21
N LEU A 124 8.90 3.83 -36.54
CA LEU A 124 9.00 3.28 -35.19
C LEU A 124 9.86 1.99 -35.17
N ILE A 125 9.69 1.10 -36.15
CA ILE A 125 10.52 -0.11 -36.26
C ILE A 125 12.00 0.24 -36.48
N HIS A 126 12.30 1.29 -37.24
CA HIS A 126 13.67 1.79 -37.36
C HIS A 126 14.27 2.19 -36.00
N HIS A 127 13.51 2.92 -35.17
CA HIS A 127 13.94 3.25 -33.81
C HIS A 127 14.13 1.99 -32.96
N LEU A 128 13.20 1.05 -33.01
CA LEU A 128 13.28 -0.22 -32.28
C LEU A 128 14.54 -1.02 -32.63
N GLU A 129 14.82 -1.21 -33.93
CA GLU A 129 15.94 -2.01 -34.42
C GLU A 129 17.31 -1.37 -34.15
N ARG A 130 17.37 -0.05 -33.92
CA ARG A 130 18.58 0.64 -33.46
C ARG A 130 18.90 0.36 -31.99
N ILE A 131 17.87 0.16 -31.18
CA ILE A 131 17.99 0.01 -29.73
C ILE A 131 18.25 -1.46 -29.37
N VAL A 132 17.54 -2.37 -30.02
CA VAL A 132 17.52 -3.78 -29.62
C VAL A 132 18.10 -4.66 -30.71
N ASN A 133 18.98 -5.60 -30.34
CA ASN A 133 19.46 -6.61 -31.26
C ASN A 133 18.39 -7.68 -31.51
N VAL A 134 17.61 -7.46 -32.56
CA VAL A 134 16.44 -8.28 -32.92
C VAL A 134 16.77 -9.72 -33.32
N THR A 135 18.05 -10.06 -33.53
CA THR A 135 18.50 -11.43 -33.80
C THR A 135 18.61 -12.30 -32.55
N ARG A 136 18.48 -11.73 -31.35
CA ARG A 136 18.72 -12.41 -30.06
C ARG A 136 17.53 -12.35 -29.10
N PHE A 137 16.30 -12.22 -29.60
CA PHE A 137 15.14 -12.26 -28.69
C PHE A 137 14.89 -13.66 -28.12
N PRO A 138 14.49 -13.77 -26.82
CA PRO A 138 14.61 -12.76 -25.77
C PRO A 138 16.10 -12.54 -25.41
N ASN A 139 16.51 -11.30 -25.09
CA ASN A 139 17.92 -10.86 -24.99
C ASN A 139 18.69 -11.51 -23.79
N SER A 140 18.84 -12.84 -23.80
CA SER A 140 19.32 -13.66 -22.66
C SER A 140 18.54 -13.42 -21.37
N ALA A 141 17.25 -13.08 -21.49
CA ALA A 141 16.40 -12.68 -20.37
C ALA A 141 16.32 -13.76 -19.28
N VAL A 142 16.57 -13.37 -18.03
CA VAL A 142 16.22 -14.14 -16.84
C VAL A 142 15.10 -13.40 -16.14
N PHE A 143 13.93 -14.02 -16.05
CA PHE A 143 12.78 -13.46 -15.35
C PHE A 143 12.82 -13.88 -13.89
N ASN A 144 12.35 -13.01 -12.99
CA ASN A 144 12.24 -13.36 -11.58
C ASN A 144 11.18 -14.43 -11.40
N ASP A 145 11.56 -15.57 -10.82
CA ASP A 145 10.59 -16.59 -10.43
C ASP A 145 9.89 -16.14 -9.14
N ASN A 146 8.78 -15.41 -9.30
CA ASN A 146 8.01 -14.86 -8.19
C ASN A 146 6.60 -15.47 -8.15
N CYS A 147 6.00 -15.54 -6.95
CA CYS A 147 4.66 -16.13 -6.77
C CYS A 147 3.55 -15.49 -7.63
N LEU A 148 3.70 -14.23 -8.09
CA LEU A 148 2.67 -13.51 -8.84
C LEU A 148 2.58 -13.98 -10.29
N GLU A 149 3.72 -14.20 -10.93
CA GLU A 149 3.84 -14.63 -12.33
C GLU A 149 3.97 -16.15 -12.46
N HIS A 150 4.26 -16.84 -11.36
CA HIS A 150 4.39 -18.29 -11.32
C HIS A 150 3.08 -18.99 -11.79
N ARG A 151 3.19 -19.84 -12.82
CA ARG A 151 2.10 -20.65 -13.40
C ARG A 151 0.87 -19.87 -13.86
N LEU A 152 1.05 -18.75 -14.57
CA LEU A 152 -0.07 -18.04 -15.22
C LEU A 152 -0.86 -18.92 -16.22
N ASP A 153 -0.26 -20.02 -16.69
CA ASP A 153 -0.90 -21.07 -17.50
C ASP A 153 -2.00 -21.84 -16.75
N ARG A 154 -1.88 -21.93 -15.42
CA ARG A 154 -2.87 -22.59 -14.55
C ARG A 154 -3.80 -21.55 -13.98
N ARG A 155 -4.76 -21.14 -14.81
CA ARG A 155 -5.76 -20.14 -14.46
C ARG A 155 -6.53 -20.52 -13.19
N SER A 156 -6.49 -19.63 -12.20
CA SER A 156 -7.21 -19.78 -10.92
C SER A 156 -8.47 -18.91 -10.85
N THR A 157 -8.60 -17.95 -11.76
CA THR A 157 -9.65 -16.92 -11.73
C THR A 157 -10.91 -17.31 -12.48
N SER A 158 -12.06 -16.87 -11.96
CA SER A 158 -13.40 -17.25 -12.45
C SER A 158 -14.01 -16.31 -13.49
N TYR A 159 -13.45 -15.12 -13.71
CA TYR A 159 -14.04 -14.12 -14.61
C TYR A 159 -13.72 -14.38 -16.09
N ALA A 160 -14.66 -14.88 -16.89
CA ALA A 160 -14.49 -14.95 -18.34
C ALA A 160 -14.70 -13.57 -19.00
N ILE A 161 -13.87 -13.25 -20.00
CA ILE A 161 -14.09 -12.08 -20.86
C ILE A 161 -15.40 -12.30 -21.63
N ASP A 162 -16.24 -11.27 -21.66
CA ASP A 162 -17.49 -11.25 -22.41
C ASP A 162 -17.41 -10.24 -23.56
N ASP A 163 -18.28 -10.42 -24.57
CA ASP A 163 -18.29 -9.60 -25.80
C ASP A 163 -18.94 -8.22 -25.61
N VAL A 164 -19.27 -7.83 -24.38
CA VAL A 164 -19.91 -6.54 -24.11
C VAL A 164 -18.85 -5.44 -24.12
N ASN A 165 -18.98 -4.49 -25.06
CA ASN A 165 -18.08 -3.34 -25.21
C ASN A 165 -18.30 -2.29 -24.10
N ASN A 166 -17.89 -2.64 -22.89
CA ASN A 166 -18.01 -1.81 -21.71
C ASN A 166 -16.71 -1.88 -20.88
N VAL A 167 -16.55 -0.98 -19.91
CA VAL A 167 -15.36 -0.97 -19.03
C VAL A 167 -15.55 -1.97 -17.90
N LYS A 168 -14.61 -2.89 -17.71
CA LYS A 168 -14.61 -3.84 -16.60
C LYS A 168 -13.74 -3.30 -15.47
N LEU A 169 -14.34 -3.00 -14.34
CA LEU A 169 -13.64 -2.42 -13.20
C LEU A 169 -13.49 -3.46 -12.07
N PHE A 170 -12.28 -3.97 -11.92
CA PHE A 170 -11.89 -4.90 -10.85
C PHE A 170 -11.57 -4.15 -9.57
N LEU A 171 -12.44 -4.27 -8.58
CA LEU A 171 -12.26 -3.65 -7.27
C LEU A 171 -12.32 -4.69 -6.16
N ALA A 172 -11.28 -4.67 -5.35
CA ALA A 172 -11.10 -5.51 -4.17
C ALA A 172 -9.98 -4.95 -3.31
N VAL A 173 -9.89 -5.46 -2.08
CA VAL A 173 -8.82 -5.10 -1.14
C VAL A 173 -7.43 -5.37 -1.70
N SER A 174 -6.43 -4.66 -1.16
CA SER A 174 -5.03 -4.87 -1.51
C SER A 174 -4.61 -6.31 -1.23
N GLY A 175 -4.04 -7.00 -2.23
CA GLY A 175 -3.63 -8.41 -2.10
C GLY A 175 -4.71 -9.45 -2.41
N ALA A 176 -5.89 -9.04 -2.89
CA ALA A 176 -6.99 -9.93 -3.28
C ALA A 176 -6.78 -10.71 -4.59
N GLY A 177 -5.70 -10.46 -5.35
CA GLY A 177 -5.42 -11.16 -6.62
C GLY A 177 -5.90 -10.45 -7.90
N LYS A 178 -6.21 -9.15 -7.85
CA LYS A 178 -6.63 -8.36 -9.04
C LYS A 178 -5.59 -8.40 -10.17
N THR A 179 -4.35 -8.02 -9.86
CA THR A 179 -3.22 -8.07 -10.80
C THR A 179 -3.07 -9.46 -11.38
N ARG A 180 -3.01 -10.50 -10.53
CA ARG A 180 -2.93 -11.91 -10.96
C ARG A 180 -4.02 -12.25 -11.99
N MET A 181 -5.25 -11.82 -11.77
CA MET A 181 -6.34 -12.06 -12.72
C MET A 181 -6.15 -11.37 -14.05
N LEU A 182 -5.68 -10.11 -14.07
CA LEU A 182 -5.32 -9.44 -15.33
C LEU A 182 -4.25 -10.21 -16.08
N LEU A 183 -3.22 -10.69 -15.38
CA LEU A 183 -2.12 -11.45 -15.97
C LEU A 183 -2.59 -12.81 -16.50
N GLU A 184 -3.44 -13.54 -15.77
CA GLU A 184 -4.00 -14.82 -16.26
C GLU A 184 -4.85 -14.64 -17.52
N LEU A 185 -5.61 -13.54 -17.61
CA LEU A 185 -6.37 -13.20 -18.81
C LEU A 185 -5.44 -12.90 -20.00
N LEU A 186 -4.39 -12.10 -19.79
CA LEU A 186 -3.38 -11.77 -20.80
C LEU A 186 -2.50 -12.96 -21.19
N TYR A 187 -2.31 -13.92 -20.29
CA TYR A 187 -1.54 -15.13 -20.56
C TYR A 187 -2.21 -15.96 -21.67
N SER A 188 -3.54 -15.93 -21.70
CA SER A 188 -4.35 -16.73 -22.64
C SER A 188 -4.95 -15.92 -23.80
N ASN A 189 -4.84 -14.58 -23.78
CA ASN A 189 -5.46 -13.71 -24.77
C ASN A 189 -4.50 -12.59 -25.17
N PHE A 190 -4.40 -12.32 -26.47
CA PHE A 190 -3.61 -11.19 -26.94
C PHE A 190 -4.19 -9.87 -26.44
N GLY A 191 -3.33 -9.04 -25.86
CA GLY A 191 -3.73 -7.77 -25.31
C GLY A 191 -2.59 -6.95 -24.74
N TYR A 192 -2.94 -5.75 -24.29
CA TYR A 192 -2.00 -4.76 -23.80
C TYR A 192 -2.04 -4.65 -22.28
N TYR A 193 -0.88 -4.63 -21.63
CA TYR A 193 -0.74 -4.44 -20.20
C TYR A 193 -0.10 -3.10 -19.88
N PHE A 194 -0.80 -2.27 -19.10
CA PHE A 194 -0.29 -1.02 -18.56
C PHE A 194 -0.31 -1.06 -17.03
N THR A 195 0.67 -0.41 -16.40
CA THR A 195 0.66 -0.16 -14.95
C THR A 195 0.95 1.31 -14.68
N SER A 196 0.19 1.90 -13.76
CA SER A 196 0.33 3.34 -13.45
C SER A 196 1.56 3.68 -12.63
N LYS A 197 2.15 2.65 -11.99
CA LYS A 197 3.31 2.76 -11.13
C LYS A 197 4.08 1.44 -11.21
N SER A 198 5.21 1.44 -11.90
CA SER A 198 6.18 0.33 -11.83
C SER A 198 6.69 0.25 -10.38
N SER A 199 6.20 -0.72 -9.62
CA SER A 199 6.49 -0.85 -8.18
C SER A 199 7.73 -1.70 -7.87
N GLN A 200 8.26 -2.41 -8.87
CA GLN A 200 9.46 -3.24 -8.83
C GLN A 200 10.37 -2.86 -10.01
N ASP A 201 11.68 -3.11 -9.89
CA ASP A 201 12.72 -2.60 -10.80
C ASP A 201 12.52 -2.97 -12.29
N ASP A 202 11.68 -3.97 -12.61
CA ASP A 202 11.27 -4.33 -13.97
C ASP A 202 9.89 -5.03 -13.99
N PHE A 203 8.84 -4.43 -13.39
CA PHE A 203 7.47 -4.97 -13.46
C PHE A 203 6.52 -3.96 -14.12
N GLY A 204 6.22 -4.21 -15.39
CA GLY A 204 5.52 -3.32 -16.30
C GLY A 204 6.39 -2.15 -16.77
N SER A 205 6.07 -1.60 -17.94
CA SER A 205 6.72 -0.40 -18.44
C SER A 205 6.28 0.87 -17.71
N LYS A 206 7.16 1.88 -17.67
CA LYS A 206 6.88 3.24 -17.20
C LYS A 206 6.24 4.15 -18.25
N ASP A 207 6.01 3.66 -19.47
CA ASP A 207 5.44 4.44 -20.58
C ASP A 207 4.14 5.20 -20.22
N MET A 208 3.22 4.59 -19.48
CA MET A 208 2.00 5.25 -19.04
C MET A 208 2.25 6.34 -17.99
N TYR A 209 3.23 6.14 -17.10
CA TYR A 209 3.64 7.17 -16.15
C TYR A 209 4.25 8.37 -16.89
N GLU A 210 5.15 8.14 -17.83
CA GLU A 210 5.74 9.19 -18.66
C GLU A 210 4.67 9.89 -19.51
N CYS A 211 3.69 9.15 -20.02
CA CYS A 211 2.55 9.72 -20.73
C CYS A 211 1.75 10.67 -19.85
N ARG A 212 1.49 10.29 -18.59
CA ARG A 212 0.85 11.18 -17.62
C ARG A 212 1.71 12.43 -17.39
N VAL A 213 3.00 12.27 -17.07
CA VAL A 213 3.90 13.41 -16.79
C VAL A 213 3.95 14.38 -17.97
N TYR A 214 4.02 13.86 -19.20
CA TYR A 214 3.95 14.67 -20.40
C TYR A 214 2.64 15.45 -20.50
N CYS A 215 1.49 14.78 -20.32
CA CYS A 215 0.18 15.43 -20.37
C CYS A 215 -0.02 16.44 -19.25
N ASP A 216 0.48 16.19 -18.04
CA ASP A 216 0.43 17.13 -16.91
C ASP A 216 1.17 18.44 -17.27
N SER A 217 2.25 18.34 -18.06
CA SER A 217 3.02 19.50 -18.54
C SER A 217 2.43 20.18 -19.79
N LYS A 218 1.67 19.44 -20.60
CA LYS A 218 1.08 19.87 -21.88
C LYS A 218 -0.35 19.34 -22.05
N PRO A 219 -1.32 19.84 -21.27
CA PRO A 219 -2.69 19.30 -21.27
C PRO A 219 -3.37 19.32 -22.65
N GLU A 220 -3.03 20.28 -23.50
CA GLU A 220 -3.54 20.42 -24.87
C GLU A 220 -3.13 19.27 -25.80
N LEU A 221 -2.04 18.56 -25.49
CA LEU A 221 -1.54 17.42 -26.26
C LEU A 221 -2.01 16.06 -25.71
N THR A 222 -2.87 16.06 -24.69
CA THR A 222 -3.29 14.83 -23.98
C THR A 222 -3.84 13.75 -24.92
N LYS A 223 -4.74 14.11 -25.85
CA LYS A 223 -5.30 13.17 -26.83
C LYS A 223 -4.20 12.53 -27.70
N HIS A 224 -3.27 13.35 -28.18
CA HIS A 224 -2.20 12.90 -29.05
C HIS A 224 -1.24 11.96 -28.30
N ALA A 225 -0.85 12.32 -27.07
CA ALA A 225 0.02 11.50 -26.25
C ALA A 225 -0.61 10.13 -25.92
N ILE A 226 -1.90 10.09 -25.58
CA ILE A 226 -2.62 8.83 -25.32
C ILE A 226 -2.68 7.96 -26.60
N GLN A 227 -2.97 8.57 -27.76
CA GLN A 227 -2.93 7.85 -29.05
C GLN A 227 -1.55 7.27 -29.34
N LEU A 228 -0.50 8.05 -29.07
CA LEU A 228 0.87 7.61 -29.27
C LEU A 228 1.26 6.46 -28.33
N LEU A 229 0.84 6.51 -27.06
CA LEU A 229 1.06 5.44 -26.09
C LEU A 229 0.55 4.09 -26.61
N TYR A 230 -0.71 4.05 -27.10
CA TYR A 230 -1.25 2.83 -27.71
C TYR A 230 -0.57 2.48 -29.03
N PHE A 231 -0.26 3.47 -29.87
CA PHE A 231 0.45 3.23 -31.13
C PHE A 231 1.80 2.54 -30.91
N VAL A 232 2.57 2.95 -29.91
CA VAL A 232 3.83 2.30 -29.52
C VAL A 232 3.58 0.84 -29.13
N ARG A 233 2.61 0.60 -28.24
CA ARG A 233 2.28 -0.77 -27.77
C ARG A 233 1.86 -1.70 -28.90
N VAL A 234 0.94 -1.24 -29.74
CA VAL A 234 0.46 -2.01 -30.90
C VAL A 234 1.60 -2.29 -31.86
N SER A 235 2.44 -1.29 -32.13
CA SER A 235 3.53 -1.45 -33.08
C SER A 235 4.58 -2.46 -32.61
N VAL A 236 5.01 -2.35 -31.36
CA VAL A 236 5.99 -3.29 -30.76
C VAL A 236 5.41 -4.71 -30.70
N CYS A 237 4.16 -4.87 -30.27
CA CYS A 237 3.55 -6.20 -30.17
C CYS A 237 3.34 -6.85 -31.55
N ASN A 238 2.85 -6.10 -32.54
CA ASN A 238 2.69 -6.60 -33.91
C ASN A 238 4.05 -6.94 -34.54
N TYR A 239 5.09 -6.18 -34.20
CA TYR A 239 6.45 -6.50 -34.59
C TYR A 239 6.93 -7.83 -33.98
N LEU A 240 6.69 -8.09 -32.69
CA LEU A 240 7.02 -9.38 -32.08
C LEU A 240 6.28 -10.55 -32.74
N ILE A 241 5.00 -10.39 -33.07
CA ILE A 241 4.24 -11.38 -33.85
C ILE A 241 4.94 -11.67 -35.19
N SER A 242 5.39 -10.63 -35.88
CA SER A 242 6.12 -10.76 -37.16
C SER A 242 7.47 -11.49 -37.02
N LYS A 243 8.06 -11.50 -35.82
CA LYS A 243 9.30 -12.23 -35.48
C LYS A 243 9.05 -13.65 -34.94
N GLY A 244 7.81 -14.10 -34.89
CA GLY A 244 7.45 -15.48 -34.53
C GLY A 244 6.99 -15.69 -33.09
N PHE A 245 6.78 -14.63 -32.31
CA PHE A 245 6.15 -14.72 -30.99
C PHE A 245 4.64 -14.87 -31.16
N LYS A 246 4.17 -16.11 -31.33
CA LYS A 246 2.79 -16.44 -31.71
C LYS A 246 1.86 -16.73 -30.54
N GLU A 247 2.39 -16.79 -29.32
CA GLU A 247 1.59 -17.10 -28.14
C GLU A 247 1.36 -15.84 -27.27
N PRO A 248 0.16 -15.64 -26.71
CA PRO A 248 -0.14 -14.44 -25.91
C PRO A 248 0.79 -14.24 -24.72
N TRP A 249 1.15 -15.31 -24.01
CA TRP A 249 2.07 -15.24 -22.87
C TRP A 249 3.46 -14.71 -23.24
N GLN A 250 3.93 -14.93 -24.47
CA GLN A 250 5.21 -14.41 -24.93
C GLN A 250 5.16 -12.88 -25.07
N ILE A 251 4.05 -12.38 -25.60
CA ILE A 251 3.79 -10.94 -25.71
C ILE A 251 3.58 -10.32 -24.33
N LEU A 252 2.93 -11.04 -23.41
CA LEU A 252 2.78 -10.61 -22.02
C LEU A 252 4.14 -10.45 -21.33
N LEU A 253 5.06 -11.42 -21.46
CA LEU A 253 6.39 -11.34 -20.84
C LEU A 253 7.17 -10.10 -21.32
N ALA A 254 7.08 -9.77 -22.61
CA ALA A 254 7.71 -8.56 -23.13
C ALA A 254 7.16 -7.27 -22.51
N GLN A 255 5.87 -7.26 -22.16
CA GLN A 255 5.20 -6.12 -21.53
C GLN A 255 5.39 -6.06 -20.01
N LEU A 256 5.56 -7.21 -19.36
CA LEU A 256 5.80 -7.33 -17.92
C LEU A 256 7.25 -7.04 -17.54
N HIS A 257 8.21 -7.51 -18.32
CA HIS A 257 9.63 -7.35 -18.02
C HIS A 257 10.36 -6.79 -19.23
N PRO A 258 10.05 -5.54 -19.65
CA PRO A 258 10.64 -4.98 -20.84
C PRO A 258 12.17 -4.88 -20.72
N ILE A 259 12.73 -4.61 -19.53
CA ILE A 259 14.18 -4.55 -19.35
C ILE A 259 14.80 -5.94 -19.49
N ALA A 260 14.25 -6.97 -18.85
CA ALA A 260 14.76 -8.33 -19.02
C ALA A 260 14.61 -8.80 -20.48
N PHE A 261 13.48 -8.53 -21.13
CA PHE A 261 13.15 -9.02 -22.46
C PHE A 261 13.95 -8.32 -23.57
N PHE A 262 14.03 -6.98 -23.52
CA PHE A 262 14.65 -6.14 -24.55
C PHE A 262 16.05 -5.63 -24.17
N GLY A 263 16.41 -5.63 -22.89
CA GLY A 263 17.61 -5.00 -22.32
C GLY A 263 17.39 -3.56 -21.84
N VAL A 264 16.21 -3.00 -22.10
CA VAL A 264 15.78 -1.63 -21.74
C VAL A 264 14.26 -1.58 -21.68
N ASP A 265 13.68 -0.63 -20.94
CA ASP A 265 12.25 -0.34 -21.05
C ASP A 265 11.94 0.28 -22.42
N LEU A 266 11.77 -0.59 -23.43
CA LEU A 266 11.61 -0.20 -24.82
C LEU A 266 10.35 0.64 -25.03
N PHE A 267 9.26 0.37 -24.30
CA PHE A 267 8.02 1.11 -24.45
C PHE A 267 8.17 2.53 -23.89
N GLU A 268 8.79 2.69 -22.71
CA GLU A 268 9.10 4.01 -22.12
C GLU A 268 10.00 4.81 -23.06
N TYR A 269 11.07 4.19 -23.57
CA TYR A 269 12.04 4.84 -24.45
C TYR A 269 11.39 5.31 -25.76
N LEU A 270 10.64 4.43 -26.44
CA LEU A 270 9.98 4.77 -27.70
C LEU A 270 8.92 5.86 -27.47
N PHE A 271 8.12 5.76 -26.42
CA PHE A 271 7.11 6.77 -26.11
C PHE A 271 7.74 8.14 -25.86
N THR A 272 8.70 8.23 -24.94
CA THR A 272 9.34 9.51 -24.55
C THR A 272 10.14 10.16 -25.68
N THR A 273 10.64 9.35 -26.63
CA THR A 273 11.32 9.81 -27.84
C THR A 273 10.32 10.35 -28.86
N LEU A 274 9.30 9.57 -29.18
CA LEU A 274 8.34 9.90 -30.25
C LEU A 274 7.33 10.98 -29.85
N VAL A 275 7.00 11.12 -28.57
CA VAL A 275 6.03 12.14 -28.11
C VAL A 275 6.52 13.57 -28.30
N LYS A 276 7.84 13.72 -28.47
CA LYS A 276 8.49 15.00 -28.77
C LYS A 276 8.48 15.33 -30.27
N ASP A 277 8.11 14.38 -31.13
CA ASP A 277 8.05 14.53 -32.58
C ASP A 277 6.68 15.06 -33.04
N PRO A 278 6.55 16.35 -33.42
CA PRO A 278 5.27 16.93 -33.81
C PRO A 278 4.76 16.42 -35.18
N GLY A 279 5.60 15.73 -35.97
CA GLY A 279 5.25 15.26 -37.31
C GLY A 279 4.68 13.84 -37.36
N LEU A 280 4.73 13.09 -36.25
CA LEU A 280 4.17 11.75 -36.17
C LEU A 280 2.66 11.84 -35.92
N SER A 281 1.82 11.25 -36.77
CA SER A 281 0.38 11.19 -36.52
C SER A 281 0.00 9.78 -36.05
N PRO A 282 -0.35 9.56 -34.77
CA PRO A 282 -0.75 8.23 -34.27
C PRO A 282 -2.19 7.85 -34.69
N THR A 283 -2.72 8.43 -35.76
CA THR A 283 -4.15 8.45 -36.07
C THR A 283 -4.71 7.15 -36.66
N ALA A 284 -3.89 6.16 -37.04
CA ALA A 284 -4.41 4.83 -37.31
C ALA A 284 -3.55 3.75 -36.67
N ILE A 285 -4.03 3.27 -35.54
CA ILE A 285 -3.59 2.02 -34.93
C ILE A 285 -4.12 0.89 -35.83
N ILE A 286 -3.22 0.12 -36.45
CA ILE A 286 -3.55 -0.97 -37.37
C ILE A 286 -3.43 -2.31 -36.64
N ASN A 287 -4.43 -3.19 -36.84
CA ASN A 287 -4.49 -4.53 -36.24
C ASN A 287 -4.21 -4.53 -34.73
N PRO A 288 -4.93 -3.72 -33.93
CA PRO A 288 -4.79 -3.78 -32.49
C PRO A 288 -5.34 -5.11 -31.94
N PHE A 289 -4.70 -5.64 -30.90
CA PHE A 289 -5.35 -6.63 -30.06
C PHE A 289 -6.62 -6.07 -29.42
N PRO A 290 -7.65 -6.91 -29.21
CA PRO A 290 -8.97 -6.46 -28.75
C PRO A 290 -9.02 -6.12 -27.25
N PHE A 291 -7.93 -6.38 -26.52
CA PHE A 291 -7.89 -6.38 -25.07
C PHE A 291 -6.87 -5.39 -24.52
N THR A 292 -7.29 -4.56 -23.56
CA THR A 292 -6.41 -3.67 -22.79
C THR A 292 -6.69 -3.85 -21.30
N ALA A 293 -5.63 -4.12 -20.53
CA ALA A 293 -5.65 -4.22 -19.08
C ALA A 293 -4.75 -3.15 -18.46
N ILE A 294 -5.28 -2.47 -17.44
CA ILE A 294 -4.62 -1.34 -16.79
C ILE A 294 -4.66 -1.56 -15.30
N ASP A 295 -3.48 -1.75 -14.72
CA ASP A 295 -3.31 -2.01 -13.31
C ASP A 295 -2.99 -0.75 -12.50
N GLU A 296 -3.35 -0.82 -11.22
CA GLU A 296 -3.12 0.19 -10.20
C GLU A 296 -3.62 1.60 -10.58
N ILE A 297 -4.83 1.73 -11.14
CA ILE A 297 -5.37 3.01 -11.67
C ILE A 297 -5.41 4.17 -10.64
N GLN A 298 -5.21 3.92 -9.34
CA GLN A 298 -5.20 4.94 -8.28
C GLN A 298 -4.22 6.07 -8.56
N ALA A 299 -3.04 5.77 -9.11
CA ALA A 299 -2.06 6.81 -9.36
C ALA A 299 -2.54 7.77 -10.45
N LEU A 300 -3.40 7.31 -11.37
CA LEU A 300 -4.00 8.16 -12.40
C LEU A 300 -5.23 8.91 -11.87
N ALA A 301 -6.02 8.27 -11.00
CA ALA A 301 -7.28 8.81 -10.48
C ALA A 301 -7.08 9.85 -9.37
N GLU A 302 -6.07 9.69 -8.52
CA GLU A 302 -5.75 10.60 -7.40
C GLU A 302 -4.75 11.71 -7.79
N GLY A 303 -4.46 11.86 -9.08
CA GLY A 303 -3.54 12.86 -9.61
C GLY A 303 -4.04 14.31 -9.49
N ARG A 304 -3.19 15.27 -9.89
CA ARG A 304 -3.59 16.68 -9.96
C ARG A 304 -4.67 16.86 -11.03
N CYS A 305 -5.69 17.65 -10.73
CA CYS A 305 -6.72 18.00 -11.70
C CYS A 305 -6.21 19.07 -12.66
N LEU A 306 -5.61 18.66 -13.79
CA LEU A 306 -4.98 19.55 -14.78
C LEU A 306 -5.63 19.52 -16.16
N HIS A 307 -6.52 18.55 -16.42
CA HIS A 307 -7.03 18.29 -17.76
C HIS A 307 -8.50 18.71 -17.91
N TYR A 308 -8.84 19.14 -19.13
CA TYR A 308 -10.21 19.35 -19.55
C TYR A 308 -10.66 18.22 -20.49
N LEU A 309 -11.90 17.79 -20.33
CA LEU A 309 -12.59 16.99 -21.35
C LEU A 309 -13.32 17.92 -22.32
N PRO A 310 -13.55 17.51 -23.57
CA PRO A 310 -14.41 18.24 -24.49
C PRO A 310 -15.74 18.59 -23.81
N GLU A 311 -16.18 19.85 -23.94
CA GLU A 311 -17.45 20.36 -23.40
C GLU A 311 -17.55 20.42 -21.85
N SER A 312 -16.51 20.01 -21.12
CA SER A 312 -16.45 20.11 -19.65
C SER A 312 -15.63 21.32 -19.19
N LYS A 313 -16.12 22.04 -18.17
CA LYS A 313 -15.38 23.12 -17.50
C LYS A 313 -14.65 22.67 -16.23
N ASN A 314 -14.81 21.41 -15.84
CA ASN A 314 -14.21 20.89 -14.62
C ASN A 314 -12.82 20.34 -14.92
N LEU A 315 -11.84 20.77 -14.13
CA LEU A 315 -10.52 20.17 -14.15
C LEU A 315 -10.60 18.74 -13.60
N ARG A 316 -9.92 17.81 -14.27
CA ARG A 316 -9.93 16.38 -13.95
C ARG A 316 -8.51 15.83 -13.84
N PRO A 317 -8.29 14.77 -13.05
CA PRO A 317 -7.05 14.02 -13.05
C PRO A 317 -6.87 13.28 -14.37
N PHE A 318 -5.64 12.86 -14.70
CA PHE A 318 -5.29 12.20 -15.97
C PHE A 318 -6.13 10.95 -16.29
N PHE A 319 -6.66 10.25 -15.28
CA PHE A 319 -7.53 9.09 -15.48
C PHE A 319 -8.73 9.38 -16.39
N SER A 320 -9.42 10.51 -16.21
CA SER A 320 -10.61 10.84 -17.01
C SER A 320 -10.32 11.04 -18.50
N PRO A 321 -9.38 11.91 -18.93
CA PRO A 321 -9.04 12.02 -20.36
C PRO A 321 -8.42 10.74 -20.91
N PHE A 322 -7.70 9.98 -20.08
CA PHE A 322 -7.17 8.68 -20.50
C PHE A 322 -8.28 7.69 -20.88
N VAL A 323 -9.26 7.45 -20.01
CA VAL A 323 -10.39 6.54 -20.30
C VAL A 323 -11.21 7.08 -21.47
N TYR A 324 -11.54 8.37 -21.47
CA TYR A 324 -12.31 9.02 -22.52
C TYR A 324 -11.65 8.85 -23.91
N HIS A 325 -10.39 9.27 -24.05
CA HIS A 325 -9.71 9.18 -25.33
C HIS A 325 -9.44 7.75 -25.76
N SER A 326 -9.18 6.82 -24.82
CA SER A 326 -9.04 5.39 -25.12
C SER A 326 -10.33 4.80 -25.69
N LYS A 327 -11.49 5.08 -25.08
CA LYS A 327 -12.79 4.59 -25.57
C LYS A 327 -13.18 5.24 -26.90
N MET A 328 -12.88 6.52 -27.09
CA MET A 328 -13.13 7.23 -28.35
C MET A 328 -12.29 6.74 -29.54
N MET A 329 -11.24 5.94 -29.30
CA MET A 329 -10.56 5.25 -30.41
C MET A 329 -11.43 4.16 -31.03
N GLY A 330 -12.37 3.55 -30.29
CA GLY A 330 -13.26 2.51 -30.81
C GLY A 330 -12.57 1.18 -31.17
N ILE A 331 -11.32 0.99 -30.74
CA ILE A 331 -10.47 -0.17 -31.13
C ILE A 331 -10.33 -1.24 -30.05
N PHE A 332 -10.65 -0.93 -28.79
CA PHE A 332 -10.51 -1.85 -27.65
C PHE A 332 -11.90 -2.22 -27.11
N PRO A 333 -12.52 -3.30 -27.60
CA PRO A 333 -13.80 -3.77 -27.10
C PRO A 333 -13.72 -4.21 -25.63
N HIS A 334 -12.60 -4.80 -25.18
CA HIS A 334 -12.41 -5.21 -23.80
C HIS A 334 -11.43 -4.29 -23.08
N PHE A 335 -11.95 -3.51 -22.12
CA PHE A 335 -11.18 -2.52 -21.39
C PHE A 335 -11.25 -2.80 -19.89
N LEU A 336 -10.18 -3.32 -19.31
CA LEU A 336 -10.15 -3.82 -17.95
C LEU A 336 -9.26 -2.94 -17.07
N LEU A 337 -9.82 -2.50 -15.95
CA LEU A 337 -9.19 -1.61 -15.01
C LEU A 337 -9.11 -2.30 -13.65
N SER A 338 -7.96 -2.29 -13.00
CA SER A 338 -7.84 -2.65 -11.59
C SER A 338 -7.30 -1.49 -10.77
N GLY A 339 -7.87 -1.32 -9.59
CA GLY A 339 -7.44 -0.30 -8.64
C GLY A 339 -7.40 -0.85 -7.23
N THR A 340 -6.42 -0.40 -6.46
CA THR A 340 -6.33 -0.68 -5.03
C THR A 340 -6.43 0.62 -4.26
N GLY A 341 -7.25 0.66 -3.20
CA GLY A 341 -7.29 1.81 -2.31
C GLY A 341 -7.99 3.04 -2.89
N ILE A 342 -8.87 2.88 -3.89
CA ILE A 342 -9.64 3.97 -4.50
C ILE A 342 -11.09 3.88 -4.10
N ASN A 343 -11.71 5.03 -3.82
CA ASN A 343 -13.15 5.11 -3.60
C ASN A 343 -13.89 4.84 -4.94
N PHE A 344 -14.81 3.88 -4.91
CA PHE A 344 -15.60 3.46 -6.07
C PHE A 344 -16.46 4.60 -6.64
N GLU A 345 -17.10 5.40 -5.79
CA GLU A 345 -17.88 6.55 -6.25
C GLU A 345 -17.00 7.62 -6.87
N SER A 346 -15.77 7.82 -6.39
CA SER A 346 -14.80 8.70 -7.05
C SER A 346 -14.45 8.19 -8.45
N ILE A 347 -14.19 6.89 -8.63
CA ILE A 347 -13.96 6.32 -9.96
C ILE A 347 -15.20 6.43 -10.84
N LYS A 348 -16.39 6.17 -10.28
CA LYS A 348 -17.68 6.35 -10.95
C LYS A 348 -17.84 7.78 -11.43
N GLU A 349 -17.64 8.79 -10.58
CA GLU A 349 -17.72 10.19 -10.97
C GLU A 349 -16.69 10.54 -12.06
N LEU A 350 -15.46 10.05 -11.94
CA LEU A 350 -14.42 10.29 -12.94
C LEU A 350 -14.74 9.64 -14.30
N MET A 351 -15.55 8.58 -14.33
CA MET A 351 -16.04 7.91 -15.53
C MET A 351 -17.38 8.46 -16.04
N GLU A 352 -18.29 8.91 -15.18
CA GLU A 352 -19.66 9.36 -15.51
C GLU A 352 -19.75 10.86 -15.79
N SER A 353 -18.99 11.69 -15.07
CA SER A 353 -19.02 13.15 -15.21
C SER A 353 -18.33 13.66 -16.48
N SER A 354 -17.86 12.74 -17.32
CA SER A 354 -17.61 12.99 -18.73
C SER A 354 -18.90 13.44 -19.39
N VAL A 355 -18.84 14.54 -20.14
CA VAL A 355 -19.94 15.08 -20.93
C VAL A 355 -20.23 14.11 -22.09
N MET A 356 -20.87 13.00 -21.75
CA MET A 356 -21.33 11.96 -22.66
C MET A 356 -22.84 12.16 -22.74
N LYS A 357 -23.36 12.58 -23.91
CA LYS A 357 -24.81 12.69 -24.12
C LYS A 357 -25.49 11.34 -23.81
N ASP A 358 -26.80 11.35 -23.55
CA ASP A 358 -27.71 10.26 -23.16
C ASP A 358 -27.64 8.92 -23.97
N GLY A 359 -26.70 8.75 -24.90
CA GLY A 359 -26.40 7.49 -25.61
C GLY A 359 -24.90 7.14 -25.71
N GLN A 360 -24.02 7.80 -24.95
CA GLN A 360 -22.56 7.60 -24.96
C GLN A 360 -21.97 7.36 -23.56
N VAL A 361 -22.79 7.01 -22.57
CA VAL A 361 -22.25 6.53 -21.29
C VAL A 361 -21.34 5.34 -21.62
N THR A 362 -20.07 5.44 -21.24
CA THR A 362 -19.24 4.23 -21.27
C THR A 362 -19.81 3.33 -20.20
N ASP A 363 -20.68 2.42 -20.61
CA ASP A 363 -21.18 1.38 -19.72
C ASP A 363 -19.97 0.78 -19.02
N TYR A 364 -20.11 0.52 -17.73
CA TYR A 364 -19.08 -0.14 -16.96
C TYR A 364 -19.71 -1.19 -16.05
N VAL A 365 -18.95 -2.23 -15.78
CA VAL A 365 -19.34 -3.32 -14.89
C VAL A 365 -18.29 -3.47 -13.81
N VAL A 366 -18.72 -3.35 -12.56
CA VAL A 366 -17.86 -3.64 -11.41
C VAL A 366 -17.79 -5.14 -11.24
N ILE A 367 -16.58 -5.67 -11.20
CA ILE A 367 -16.32 -7.08 -10.94
C ILE A 367 -15.65 -7.18 -9.58
N SER A 368 -16.41 -7.70 -8.63
CA SER A 368 -16.00 -7.81 -7.22
C SER A 368 -16.15 -9.22 -6.65
N LYS A 369 -16.23 -10.24 -7.51
CA LYS A 369 -16.36 -11.66 -7.11
C LYS A 369 -15.07 -12.26 -6.50
N PHE A 370 -14.31 -11.46 -5.77
CA PHE A 370 -13.16 -11.94 -5.00
C PHE A 370 -13.66 -12.44 -3.65
N HIS A 371 -13.06 -13.51 -3.15
CA HIS A 371 -13.36 -14.06 -1.84
C HIS A 371 -12.07 -14.31 -1.05
N PRO A 372 -12.15 -14.30 0.28
CA PRO A 372 -11.05 -14.73 1.12
C PRO A 372 -10.74 -16.22 0.88
N LEU A 373 -9.45 -16.55 0.77
CA LEU A 373 -8.98 -17.93 0.72
C LEU A 373 -9.26 -18.62 2.05
N LYS A 374 -9.92 -19.76 1.97
CA LYS A 374 -10.15 -20.67 3.10
C LYS A 374 -9.01 -21.68 3.22
N LYS A 375 -8.95 -22.39 4.35
CA LYS A 375 -7.96 -23.45 4.61
C LYS A 375 -7.68 -24.36 3.41
N LEU A 376 -8.71 -24.93 2.79
CA LEU A 376 -8.55 -25.85 1.65
C LEU A 376 -7.91 -25.16 0.43
N GLU A 377 -8.26 -23.90 0.18
CA GLU A 377 -7.72 -23.12 -0.94
C GLU A 377 -6.26 -22.69 -0.66
N VAL A 378 -5.94 -22.40 0.61
CA VAL A 378 -4.56 -22.20 1.06
C VAL A 378 -3.73 -23.47 0.89
N GLU A 379 -4.27 -24.64 1.23
CA GLU A 379 -3.61 -25.94 1.03
C GLU A 379 -3.32 -26.18 -0.45
N GLN A 380 -4.31 -25.98 -1.31
CA GLN A 380 -4.17 -26.17 -2.75
C GLN A 380 -3.13 -25.20 -3.33
N TYR A 381 -3.19 -23.92 -2.95
CA TYR A 381 -2.25 -22.90 -3.41
C TYR A 381 -0.81 -23.23 -2.98
N ALA A 382 -0.59 -23.50 -1.69
CA ALA A 382 0.74 -23.81 -1.16
C ALA A 382 1.29 -25.13 -1.72
N ARG A 383 0.47 -26.17 -1.77
CA ARG A 383 0.84 -27.48 -2.34
C ARG A 383 1.30 -27.33 -3.78
N GLN A 384 0.53 -26.61 -4.59
CA GLN A 384 0.85 -26.44 -6.00
C GLN A 384 2.19 -25.74 -6.18
N PHE A 385 2.39 -24.62 -5.48
CA PHE A 385 3.64 -23.86 -5.54
C PHE A 385 4.85 -24.70 -5.12
N LEU A 386 4.77 -25.40 -3.99
CA LEU A 386 5.88 -26.20 -3.45
C LEU A 386 6.19 -27.44 -4.30
N GLN A 387 5.17 -28.09 -4.90
CA GLN A 387 5.37 -29.21 -5.83
C GLN A 387 6.15 -28.79 -7.07
N ASP A 388 5.80 -27.63 -7.64
CA ASP A 388 6.45 -27.12 -8.85
C ASP A 388 7.93 -26.76 -8.58
N HIS A 389 8.23 -26.29 -7.36
CA HIS A 389 9.60 -26.01 -6.91
C HIS A 389 10.36 -27.24 -6.38
N GLN A 390 9.78 -28.44 -6.47
CA GLN A 390 10.39 -29.70 -6.04
C GLN A 390 10.85 -29.69 -4.58
N VAL A 391 10.07 -29.04 -3.71
CA VAL A 391 10.39 -28.90 -2.29
C VAL A 391 10.15 -30.22 -1.54
N ASP A 392 11.16 -30.66 -0.77
CA ASP A 392 11.06 -31.79 0.14
C ASP A 392 10.11 -31.51 1.33
N GLN A 393 9.56 -32.55 1.96
CA GLN A 393 8.65 -32.43 3.12
C GLN A 393 7.39 -31.60 2.87
N LEU A 394 6.92 -31.60 1.62
CA LEU A 394 5.79 -30.82 1.16
C LEU A 394 4.56 -30.86 2.08
N ASP A 395 4.11 -32.04 2.52
CA ASP A 395 2.90 -32.16 3.32
C ASP A 395 3.00 -31.46 4.68
N ALA A 396 4.18 -31.48 5.30
CA ALA A 396 4.41 -30.81 6.58
C ALA A 396 4.33 -29.30 6.43
N ILE A 397 4.93 -28.74 5.38
CA ILE A 397 4.91 -27.29 5.10
C ILE A 397 3.49 -26.84 4.74
N VAL A 398 2.80 -27.59 3.87
CA VAL A 398 1.42 -27.29 3.48
C VAL A 398 0.48 -27.29 4.69
N SER A 399 0.56 -28.31 5.55
CA SER A 399 -0.23 -28.35 6.80
C SER A 399 0.11 -27.18 7.71
N ARG A 400 1.41 -26.88 7.87
CA ARG A 400 1.86 -25.79 8.75
C ARG A 400 1.34 -24.41 8.32
N ILE A 401 1.28 -24.15 7.01
CA ILE A 401 0.72 -22.93 6.43
C ILE A 401 -0.81 -22.92 6.54
N SER A 402 -1.47 -24.03 6.20
CA SER A 402 -2.93 -24.08 6.19
C SER A 402 -3.55 -24.06 7.58
N ASP A 403 -2.86 -24.58 8.59
CA ASP A 403 -3.25 -24.49 10.00
C ASP A 403 -3.01 -23.09 10.60
N PHE A 404 -2.24 -22.25 9.92
CA PHE A 404 -1.97 -20.88 10.36
C PHE A 404 -3.06 -19.91 9.86
N GLU A 405 -4.19 -19.87 10.56
CA GLU A 405 -5.39 -19.10 10.17
C GLU A 405 -5.14 -17.59 9.93
N LEU A 406 -4.08 -17.01 10.51
CA LEU A 406 -3.76 -15.59 10.34
C LEU A 406 -3.38 -15.23 8.90
N CYS A 407 -2.87 -16.18 8.10
CA CYS A 407 -2.56 -15.94 6.69
C CYS A 407 -3.73 -16.21 5.74
N HIS A 408 -4.86 -16.71 6.25
CA HIS A 408 -6.07 -16.92 5.43
C HIS A 408 -6.66 -15.58 5.01
N GLY A 409 -7.45 -15.57 3.94
CA GLY A 409 -7.94 -14.33 3.35
C GLY A 409 -7.22 -13.98 2.05
N ARG A 410 -6.35 -12.98 2.06
CA ARG A 410 -5.65 -12.54 0.84
C ARG A 410 -4.65 -13.59 0.31
N PRO A 411 -4.69 -13.93 -0.99
CA PRO A 411 -3.63 -14.69 -1.65
C PRO A 411 -2.23 -14.11 -1.41
N ARG A 412 -2.11 -12.77 -1.30
CA ARG A 412 -0.84 -12.09 -1.01
C ARG A 412 -0.19 -12.54 0.31
N PHE A 413 -0.96 -12.92 1.31
CA PHE A 413 -0.40 -13.38 2.60
C PHE A 413 0.28 -14.73 2.44
N VAL A 414 -0.37 -15.66 1.76
CA VAL A 414 0.17 -16.99 1.46
C VAL A 414 1.40 -16.85 0.56
N SER A 415 1.31 -16.03 -0.50
CA SER A 415 2.44 -15.81 -1.42
C SER A 415 3.65 -15.22 -0.69
N TYR A 416 3.44 -14.26 0.21
CA TYR A 416 4.53 -13.67 1.00
C TYR A 416 5.24 -14.70 1.88
N ILE A 417 4.49 -15.61 2.51
CA ILE A 417 5.07 -16.69 3.31
C ILE A 417 5.88 -17.65 2.42
N LEU A 418 5.34 -18.03 1.26
CA LEU A 418 6.02 -18.93 0.33
C LEU A 418 7.30 -18.30 -0.25
N ASP A 419 7.25 -17.04 -0.69
CA ASP A 419 8.43 -16.29 -1.14
C ASP A 419 9.50 -16.18 -0.03
N ALA A 420 9.06 -15.96 1.22
CA ALA A 420 9.96 -15.92 2.36
C ALA A 420 10.57 -17.29 2.66
N TYR A 421 9.78 -18.36 2.52
CA TYR A 421 10.22 -19.74 2.66
C TYR A 421 11.25 -20.12 1.59
N MET A 422 11.03 -19.77 0.32
CA MET A 422 12.02 -20.04 -0.75
C MET A 422 13.38 -19.39 -0.49
N LYS A 423 13.41 -18.30 0.31
CA LYS A 423 14.65 -17.62 0.71
C LYS A 423 15.27 -18.17 1.99
N SER A 424 14.47 -18.66 2.95
CA SER A 424 14.97 -19.16 4.25
C SER A 424 15.15 -20.67 4.31
N ASN A 425 14.44 -21.41 3.45
CA ASN A 425 14.19 -22.84 3.55
C ASN A 425 13.65 -23.30 4.93
N ASP A 426 12.95 -22.40 5.62
CA ASP A 426 12.38 -22.62 6.96
C ASP A 426 11.02 -21.93 7.07
N ILE A 427 9.98 -22.74 7.28
CA ILE A 427 8.59 -22.29 7.32
C ILE A 427 8.27 -21.47 8.57
N ASP A 428 8.85 -21.78 9.72
CA ASP A 428 8.58 -21.01 10.94
C ASP A 428 9.28 -19.64 10.90
N THR A 429 10.46 -19.57 10.27
CA THR A 429 11.10 -18.29 9.93
C THR A 429 10.25 -17.47 8.96
N ALA A 430 9.67 -18.11 7.93
CA ALA A 430 8.81 -17.43 6.97
C ALA A 430 7.51 -16.90 7.61
N ILE A 431 6.85 -17.71 8.45
CA ILE A 431 5.67 -17.29 9.23
C ILE A 431 6.04 -16.16 10.19
N SER A 432 7.19 -16.23 10.85
CA SER A 432 7.67 -15.16 11.74
C SER A 432 7.86 -13.85 10.99
N LYS A 433 8.46 -13.89 9.79
CA LYS A 433 8.57 -12.72 8.90
C LYS A 433 7.22 -12.15 8.52
N PHE A 434 6.24 -13.00 8.19
CA PHE A 434 4.87 -12.56 7.92
C PHE A 434 4.24 -11.86 9.13
N ILE A 435 4.33 -12.46 10.32
CA ILE A 435 3.81 -11.86 11.57
C ILE A 435 4.46 -10.49 11.81
N THR A 436 5.78 -10.39 11.66
CA THR A 436 6.50 -9.11 11.79
C THR A 436 6.00 -8.11 10.74
N GLY A 437 5.85 -8.51 9.49
CA GLY A 437 5.44 -7.61 8.42
C GLY A 437 3.99 -7.11 8.52
N ILE A 438 3.05 -7.90 9.07
CA ILE A 438 1.68 -7.41 9.36
C ILE A 438 1.61 -6.64 10.69
N SER A 439 2.63 -6.74 11.55
CA SER A 439 2.73 -5.95 12.79
C SER A 439 3.40 -4.61 12.56
N ASP A 440 4.18 -4.49 11.47
CA ASP A 440 4.75 -3.24 11.00
C ASP A 440 3.68 -2.44 10.27
N VAL A 441 3.18 -1.39 10.92
CA VAL A 441 2.13 -0.52 10.40
C VAL A 441 2.54 0.23 9.13
N ASP A 442 3.85 0.41 8.91
CA ASP A 442 4.40 1.02 7.69
C ASP A 442 4.80 -0.06 6.65
N GLY A 443 4.64 -1.34 7.00
CA GLY A 443 5.03 -2.49 6.21
C GLY A 443 4.17 -2.71 4.96
N GLN A 444 4.78 -3.27 3.90
CA GLN A 444 4.09 -3.48 2.62
C GLN A 444 2.94 -4.49 2.67
N ILE A 445 3.00 -5.46 3.60
CA ILE A 445 1.95 -6.47 3.77
C ILE A 445 0.89 -6.07 4.78
N PHE A 446 1.02 -4.90 5.41
CA PHE A 446 0.04 -4.39 6.35
C PHE A 446 -1.32 -4.17 5.65
N PRO A 447 -2.38 -4.89 6.06
CA PRO A 447 -3.63 -4.93 5.28
C PRO A 447 -4.41 -3.62 5.27
N LEU A 448 -4.19 -2.76 6.28
CA LEU A 448 -4.89 -1.50 6.53
C LEU A 448 -4.03 -0.27 6.20
N ARG A 449 -3.04 -0.42 5.32
CA ARG A 449 -2.07 0.64 5.02
C ARG A 449 -2.75 1.94 4.53
N PHE A 450 -3.74 1.84 3.65
CA PHE A 450 -4.44 3.02 3.14
C PHE A 450 -5.20 3.79 4.24
N LEU A 451 -5.69 3.06 5.25
CA LEU A 451 -6.34 3.66 6.40
C LEU A 451 -5.35 4.46 7.24
N LYS A 452 -4.17 3.88 7.47
CA LYS A 452 -3.07 4.56 8.14
C LYS A 452 -2.58 5.78 7.37
N ASP A 453 -2.39 5.65 6.05
CA ASP A 453 -1.94 6.76 5.21
C ASP A 453 -2.91 7.96 5.28
N ASP A 454 -4.22 7.71 5.35
CA ASP A 454 -5.23 8.75 5.53
C ASP A 454 -5.15 9.36 6.96
N LEU A 455 -5.01 8.53 8.00
CA LEU A 455 -4.87 8.98 9.39
C LEU A 455 -3.60 9.84 9.61
N ASP A 456 -2.45 9.41 9.09
CA ASP A 456 -1.17 10.13 9.18
C ASP A 456 -1.24 11.50 8.48
N LYS A 457 -2.10 11.63 7.47
CA LYS A 457 -2.39 12.90 6.77
C LYS A 457 -3.48 13.75 7.46
N ASN A 458 -3.93 13.36 8.66
CA ASN A 458 -5.05 13.97 9.38
C ASN A 458 -6.37 13.99 8.58
N ILE A 459 -6.55 13.06 7.64
CA ILE A 459 -7.80 12.92 6.89
C ILE A 459 -8.78 12.20 7.82
N ARG A 460 -9.81 12.93 8.27
CA ARG A 460 -10.82 12.45 9.24
C ARG A 460 -11.87 11.53 8.61
N SER A 461 -11.45 10.59 7.77
CA SER A 461 -12.36 9.66 7.09
C SER A 461 -13.18 8.81 8.08
N PHE A 462 -12.61 8.57 9.26
CA PHE A 462 -13.24 7.88 10.38
C PHE A 462 -14.31 8.69 11.12
N ASP A 463 -14.32 10.02 10.98
CA ASP A 463 -15.30 10.93 11.60
C ASP A 463 -16.45 11.27 10.65
N ARG A 464 -16.44 10.74 9.41
CA ARG A 464 -17.60 10.83 8.52
C ARG A 464 -18.81 10.19 9.19
N VAL A 465 -19.88 10.96 9.32
CA VAL A 465 -21.17 10.53 9.84
C VAL A 465 -21.91 9.79 8.72
N ILE A 466 -22.32 8.56 9.02
CA ILE A 466 -22.96 7.54 8.20
C ILE A 466 -24.28 7.19 8.88
N ASP A 467 -25.42 7.46 8.26
CA ASP A 467 -26.75 7.14 8.84
C ASP A 467 -26.91 7.53 10.32
N GLY A 468 -26.29 8.65 10.72
CA GLY A 468 -26.30 9.16 12.09
C GLY A 468 -25.11 8.76 12.97
N ASP A 469 -24.12 8.01 12.47
CA ASP A 469 -23.01 7.43 13.24
C ASP A 469 -21.67 7.40 12.49
N THR A 470 -20.51 7.40 13.16
CA THR A 470 -19.22 7.46 12.44
C THR A 470 -18.71 6.10 11.94
N LEU A 471 -18.02 6.04 10.81
CA LEU A 471 -17.37 4.81 10.29
C LEU A 471 -16.48 4.15 11.36
N SER A 472 -15.80 4.97 12.17
CA SER A 472 -15.02 4.53 13.33
C SER A 472 -15.86 3.78 14.36
N ARG A 473 -17.08 4.24 14.64
CA ARG A 473 -18.00 3.53 15.53
C ARG A 473 -18.44 2.21 14.92
N ILE A 474 -18.83 2.18 13.64
CA ILE A 474 -19.31 0.96 12.98
C ILE A 474 -18.21 -0.12 12.97
N ILE A 475 -16.98 0.25 12.61
CA ILE A 475 -15.85 -0.70 12.61
C ILE A 475 -15.52 -1.16 14.03
N ARG A 476 -15.54 -0.26 15.02
CA ARG A 476 -15.33 -0.61 16.43
C ARG A 476 -16.41 -1.56 16.95
N ASP A 477 -17.67 -1.31 16.61
CA ASP A 477 -18.79 -2.16 16.99
C ASP A 477 -18.70 -3.53 16.32
N ALA A 478 -18.36 -3.59 15.04
CA ALA A 478 -18.11 -4.86 14.36
C ALA A 478 -16.91 -5.60 14.94
N PHE A 479 -15.85 -4.89 15.35
CA PHE A 479 -14.69 -5.47 16.00
C PHE A 479 -15.08 -6.10 17.34
N LEU A 480 -15.94 -5.42 18.10
CA LEU A 480 -16.53 -5.96 19.32
C LEU A 480 -17.47 -7.15 19.04
N ASP A 481 -18.22 -7.16 17.94
CA ASP A 481 -19.01 -8.34 17.52
C ASP A 481 -18.11 -9.51 17.13
N ALA A 482 -16.97 -9.26 16.49
CA ALA A 482 -15.96 -10.27 16.18
C ALA A 482 -15.47 -10.95 17.46
N ILE A 483 -15.09 -10.13 18.45
CA ILE A 483 -14.64 -10.57 19.77
C ILE A 483 -15.74 -11.34 20.50
N TRP A 484 -16.99 -10.86 20.47
CA TRP A 484 -18.08 -11.38 21.28
C TRP A 484 -18.79 -12.60 20.68
N LYS A 485 -18.96 -12.62 19.35
CA LYS A 485 -19.75 -13.62 18.62
C LYS A 485 -18.89 -14.53 17.73
N GLY A 486 -17.57 -14.29 17.68
CA GLY A 486 -16.66 -15.00 16.77
C GLY A 486 -16.95 -14.72 15.29
N LYS A 487 -17.73 -13.68 14.98
CA LYS A 487 -18.14 -13.31 13.61
C LYS A 487 -18.11 -11.80 13.46
N MET A 488 -17.26 -11.30 12.57
CA MET A 488 -17.24 -9.89 12.19
C MET A 488 -18.02 -9.71 10.89
N GLN A 489 -19.20 -9.09 10.96
CA GLN A 489 -19.93 -8.66 9.77
C GLN A 489 -20.13 -7.15 9.83
N LEU A 490 -19.69 -6.46 8.79
CA LEU A 490 -19.88 -5.03 8.61
C LEU A 490 -20.98 -4.83 7.56
N ASN A 491 -22.19 -4.60 8.06
CA ASN A 491 -23.28 -4.17 7.19
C ASN A 491 -23.11 -2.67 6.94
N VAL A 492 -22.32 -2.33 5.94
CA VAL A 492 -22.11 -0.97 5.44
C VAL A 492 -22.84 -0.83 4.11
N THR A 493 -23.58 0.25 3.90
CA THR A 493 -24.34 0.49 2.65
C THR A 493 -23.74 1.65 1.85
N GLY A 494 -24.11 1.76 0.58
CA GLY A 494 -23.63 2.83 -0.32
C GLY A 494 -22.11 3.07 -0.32
N ASN A 495 -21.73 4.34 -0.17
CA ASN A 495 -20.36 4.83 -0.13
C ASN A 495 -19.44 4.13 0.87
N ASP A 496 -20.01 3.67 1.98
CA ASP A 496 -19.24 3.15 3.10
C ASP A 496 -18.67 1.77 2.80
N GLY A 497 -19.32 1.03 1.89
CA GLY A 497 -18.76 -0.17 1.30
C GLY A 497 -17.50 0.14 0.47
N ALA A 498 -17.58 1.15 -0.38
CA ALA A 498 -16.43 1.55 -1.21
C ALA A 498 -15.23 1.96 -0.34
N ASP A 499 -15.47 2.78 0.69
CA ASP A 499 -14.44 3.24 1.61
C ASP A 499 -13.84 2.09 2.44
N ALA A 500 -14.65 1.13 2.90
CA ALA A 500 -14.15 -0.03 3.63
C ALA A 500 -13.29 -0.97 2.78
N ILE A 501 -13.59 -1.16 1.49
CA ILE A 501 -12.72 -1.91 0.57
C ILE A 501 -11.42 -1.16 0.31
N ARG A 502 -11.51 0.16 0.10
CA ARG A 502 -10.35 1.05 -0.04
C ARG A 502 -9.42 0.92 1.16
N TYR A 503 -9.97 0.90 2.37
CA TYR A 503 -9.20 0.72 3.61
C TYR A 503 -8.69 -0.69 3.86
N GLY A 504 -9.07 -1.66 3.03
CA GLY A 504 -8.63 -3.04 3.20
C GLY A 504 -9.32 -3.74 4.36
N LEU A 505 -10.57 -3.37 4.68
CA LEU A 505 -11.31 -3.99 5.78
C LEU A 505 -11.85 -5.38 5.40
N GLY A 506 -12.31 -5.57 4.17
CA GLY A 506 -12.83 -6.87 3.76
C GLY A 506 -13.30 -6.90 2.31
N PHE A 507 -13.72 -8.08 1.86
CA PHE A 507 -14.18 -8.30 0.50
C PHE A 507 -15.64 -7.82 0.35
N GLY A 508 -15.94 -7.11 -0.74
CA GLY A 508 -17.28 -6.61 -1.01
C GLY A 508 -18.16 -7.61 -1.73
N ARG A 509 -19.38 -7.83 -1.22
CA ARG A 509 -20.44 -8.54 -1.93
C ARG A 509 -21.44 -7.53 -2.50
N ASP A 510 -21.90 -7.82 -3.72
CA ASP A 510 -22.93 -7.03 -4.40
C ASP A 510 -22.63 -5.52 -4.50
N ILE A 511 -21.35 -5.15 -4.69
CA ILE A 511 -20.88 -3.74 -4.65
C ILE A 511 -21.63 -2.83 -5.62
N ALA A 512 -22.09 -3.37 -6.76
CA ALA A 512 -22.82 -2.62 -7.79
C ALA A 512 -24.32 -2.42 -7.48
N LYS A 513 -24.87 -3.04 -6.42
CA LYS A 513 -26.28 -2.89 -6.01
C LYS A 513 -26.41 -1.75 -4.99
N ALA A 514 -27.63 -1.25 -4.80
CA ALA A 514 -27.92 -0.15 -3.87
C ALA A 514 -27.46 -0.41 -2.42
N ASN A 515 -27.36 -1.69 -2.02
CA ASN A 515 -26.92 -2.12 -0.70
C ASN A 515 -25.68 -3.03 -0.82
N PRO A 516 -24.47 -2.47 -1.05
CA PRO A 516 -23.24 -3.25 -0.92
C PRO A 516 -23.16 -3.82 0.51
N SER A 517 -22.39 -4.89 0.71
CA SER A 517 -22.07 -5.40 2.05
C SER A 517 -20.62 -5.85 2.12
N ILE A 518 -19.98 -5.71 3.28
CA ILE A 518 -18.58 -6.10 3.49
C ILE A 518 -18.48 -7.06 4.64
N GLU A 519 -17.91 -8.22 4.34
CA GLU A 519 -17.60 -9.20 5.36
C GLU A 519 -16.10 -9.14 5.67
N ILE A 520 -15.77 -8.78 6.91
CA ILE A 520 -14.40 -8.89 7.43
C ILE A 520 -14.23 -10.33 7.92
N GLN A 521 -13.65 -11.18 7.07
CA GLN A 521 -13.39 -12.57 7.43
C GLN A 521 -11.91 -12.84 7.76
N GLU A 522 -11.04 -11.85 7.56
CA GLU A 522 -9.60 -12.00 7.66
C GLU A 522 -9.12 -11.73 9.10
N LEU A 523 -8.59 -12.76 9.78
CA LEU A 523 -8.03 -12.60 11.13
C LEU A 523 -6.88 -11.59 11.18
N ALA A 524 -6.07 -11.50 10.12
CA ALA A 524 -5.02 -10.50 10.01
C ALA A 524 -5.55 -9.06 10.07
N VAL A 525 -6.70 -8.79 9.44
CA VAL A 525 -7.33 -7.47 9.48
C VAL A 525 -7.81 -7.16 10.90
N ILE A 526 -8.45 -8.13 11.56
CA ILE A 526 -8.93 -7.99 12.95
C ILE A 526 -7.75 -7.68 13.88
N GLU A 527 -6.65 -8.43 13.75
CA GLU A 527 -5.43 -8.19 14.51
C GLU A 527 -4.86 -6.80 14.23
N CYS A 528 -4.90 -6.32 12.99
CA CYS A 528 -4.37 -5.01 12.64
C CYS A 528 -5.25 -3.84 13.11
N LEU A 529 -6.57 -4.01 13.24
CA LEU A 529 -7.48 -2.96 13.72
C LEU A 529 -7.14 -2.48 15.14
N ARG A 530 -6.52 -3.34 15.96
CA ARG A 530 -6.09 -2.98 17.32
C ARG A 530 -5.09 -1.82 17.35
N TYR A 531 -4.34 -1.59 16.27
CA TYR A 531 -3.35 -0.51 16.19
C TYR A 531 -4.00 0.86 15.97
N PHE A 532 -5.25 0.90 15.48
CA PHE A 532 -5.94 2.16 15.14
C PHE A 532 -6.99 2.59 16.15
N PHE A 533 -7.55 1.68 16.93
CA PHE A 533 -8.52 2.04 17.96
C PHE A 533 -7.84 2.30 19.30
N PRO A 534 -7.89 3.53 19.84
CA PRO A 534 -7.39 3.77 21.18
C PRO A 534 -8.19 2.91 22.16
N PHE A 535 -7.46 2.19 23.02
CA PHE A 535 -8.00 1.23 23.98
C PHE A 535 -9.20 1.80 24.76
N ALA A 536 -9.15 3.07 25.15
CA ALA A 536 -10.23 3.77 25.86
C ALA A 536 -11.59 3.74 25.12
N HIS A 537 -11.61 3.87 23.80
CA HIS A 537 -12.86 3.88 23.02
C HIS A 537 -13.44 2.47 22.85
N THR A 538 -12.58 1.47 22.62
CA THR A 538 -12.97 0.05 22.53
C THR A 538 -13.54 -0.43 23.86
N VAL A 539 -12.90 -0.05 24.96
CA VAL A 539 -13.35 -0.35 26.33
C VAL A 539 -14.72 0.29 26.59
N LYS A 540 -14.92 1.57 26.26
CA LYS A 540 -16.21 2.26 26.41
C LYS A 540 -17.34 1.55 25.66
N SER A 541 -17.14 1.19 24.38
CA SER A 541 -18.15 0.51 23.57
C SER A 541 -18.39 -0.94 24.00
N LEU A 542 -17.35 -1.67 24.42
CA LEU A 542 -17.47 -3.00 25.02
C LEU A 542 -18.33 -2.94 26.29
N TYR A 543 -18.08 -1.94 27.16
CA TYR A 543 -18.86 -1.73 28.37
C TYR A 543 -20.31 -1.29 28.09
N GLN A 544 -20.56 -0.46 27.08
CA GLN A 544 -21.93 -0.13 26.65
C GLN A 544 -22.68 -1.38 26.20
N ARG A 545 -22.01 -2.28 25.47
CA ARG A 545 -22.60 -3.56 25.03
C ARG A 545 -22.87 -4.49 26.20
N ILE A 546 -21.91 -4.64 27.12
CA ILE A 546 -22.09 -5.38 28.39
C ILE A 546 -23.25 -4.78 29.20
N GLY A 547 -23.35 -3.44 29.24
CA GLY A 547 -24.41 -2.66 29.89
C GLY A 547 -25.79 -2.74 29.23
N SER A 548 -25.83 -3.15 27.95
CA SER A 548 -27.07 -3.41 27.21
C SER A 548 -27.47 -4.89 27.19
N SER A 549 -26.53 -5.80 27.46
CA SER A 549 -26.74 -7.27 27.43
C SER A 549 -26.95 -7.87 28.82
N PHE A 550 -26.61 -7.12 29.86
CA PHE A 550 -27.10 -7.25 31.24
C PHE A 550 -27.46 -5.84 31.70
N ASN A 551 -28.47 -5.63 32.55
CA ASN A 551 -28.82 -4.30 33.08
C ASN A 551 -27.85 -3.85 34.21
N PRO A 552 -26.68 -3.24 33.93
CA PRO A 552 -26.20 -2.19 34.82
C PRO A 552 -25.97 -0.86 34.08
N GLN A 553 -26.51 0.22 34.65
CA GLN A 553 -26.31 1.59 34.17
C GLN A 553 -24.97 2.16 34.69
N MET A 554 -24.35 3.10 33.95
CA MET A 554 -23.06 3.71 34.29
C MET A 554 -23.26 5.05 35.02
N ALA A 555 -22.50 5.32 36.08
CA ALA A 555 -22.52 6.62 36.77
C ALA A 555 -21.41 7.54 36.20
N SER A 556 -21.74 8.65 35.51
CA SER A 556 -20.76 9.72 35.27
C SER A 556 -20.67 10.61 36.51
N ARG A 557 -19.73 10.33 37.41
CA ARG A 557 -19.55 11.09 38.66
C ARG A 557 -18.10 11.54 38.80
N ALA A 558 -17.89 12.71 39.41
CA ALA A 558 -16.61 13.41 39.42
C ALA A 558 -15.55 12.79 40.35
N SER A 559 -15.96 11.92 41.30
CA SER A 559 -15.04 11.21 42.22
C SER A 559 -15.67 9.96 42.83
N ALA A 560 -14.86 9.04 43.36
CA ALA A 560 -15.31 7.79 44.00
C ALA A 560 -16.28 8.03 45.16
N SER A 561 -16.00 9.04 45.98
CA SER A 561 -16.84 9.43 47.11
C SER A 561 -18.21 9.93 46.64
N SER A 562 -18.23 10.76 45.59
CA SER A 562 -19.49 11.28 45.03
C SER A 562 -20.38 10.18 44.43
N TYR A 563 -19.76 9.11 43.91
CA TYR A 563 -20.47 7.92 43.46
C TYR A 563 -21.05 7.12 44.65
N LEU A 564 -20.25 6.89 45.69
CA LEU A 564 -20.65 6.12 46.87
C LEU A 564 -21.79 6.77 47.67
N LEU A 565 -21.89 8.10 47.65
CA LEU A 565 -22.95 8.88 48.29
C LEU A 565 -24.25 8.96 47.46
N PHE A 566 -24.19 8.67 46.16
CA PHE A 566 -25.37 8.70 45.31
C PHE A 566 -26.27 7.48 45.61
N GLY A 567 -27.59 7.62 45.37
CA GLY A 567 -28.62 6.66 45.77
C GLY A 567 -28.36 5.22 45.31
N ASP A 568 -29.20 4.29 45.77
CA ASP A 568 -29.13 2.82 45.65
C ASP A 568 -29.21 2.27 44.20
N SER A 569 -28.46 2.88 43.29
CA SER A 569 -28.34 2.50 41.91
C SER A 569 -27.27 1.41 41.81
N SER A 570 -27.62 0.28 41.20
CA SER A 570 -26.73 -0.84 40.88
C SER A 570 -25.76 -0.48 39.75
N GLN A 571 -25.13 0.70 39.85
CA GLN A 571 -24.21 1.26 38.87
C GLN A 571 -22.78 0.94 39.27
N VAL A 572 -21.91 0.68 38.30
CA VAL A 572 -20.48 0.38 38.52
C VAL A 572 -19.66 1.66 38.33
N TYR A 573 -18.64 1.89 39.16
CA TYR A 573 -17.76 3.05 39.10
C TYR A 573 -16.30 2.66 38.89
N PHE A 574 -15.62 3.41 38.03
CA PHE A 574 -14.20 3.27 37.74
C PHE A 574 -13.44 4.41 38.43
N PRO A 575 -12.61 4.11 39.43
CA PRO A 575 -11.86 5.12 40.16
C PRO A 575 -10.79 5.79 39.32
N ASP A 576 -10.42 7.01 39.72
CA ASP A 576 -9.39 7.79 39.06
C ASP A 576 -8.00 7.12 39.15
N HIS A 577 -7.13 7.51 38.21
CA HIS A 577 -5.77 6.99 38.12
C HIS A 577 -5.03 7.17 39.46
N MET A 578 -4.46 6.07 39.98
CA MET A 578 -3.79 5.94 41.29
C MET A 578 -4.69 5.71 42.52
N CYS A 579 -6.01 5.60 42.38
CA CYS A 579 -6.87 5.24 43.52
C CYS A 579 -6.51 3.88 44.11
N GLY A 580 -6.22 2.89 43.26
CA GLY A 580 -5.86 1.54 43.67
C GLY A 580 -6.66 0.49 42.90
N PRO A 581 -7.97 0.33 43.17
CA PRO A 581 -8.78 -0.72 42.58
C PRO A 581 -9.21 -0.36 41.16
N ASP A 582 -9.51 -1.37 40.34
CA ASP A 582 -9.99 -1.16 38.99
C ASP A 582 -11.48 -0.77 38.98
N ILE A 583 -12.25 -1.26 39.95
CA ILE A 583 -13.71 -1.07 40.03
C ILE A 583 -14.16 -0.91 41.48
N ILE A 584 -15.11 -0.01 41.71
CA ILE A 584 -15.93 0.06 42.93
C ILE A 584 -17.40 -0.14 42.54
N TYR A 585 -18.09 -1.01 43.27
CA TYR A 585 -19.51 -1.31 43.03
C TYR A 585 -20.29 -1.35 44.35
N LYS A 586 -21.21 -0.40 44.55
CA LYS A 586 -22.13 -0.34 45.68
C LYS A 586 -23.41 -1.10 45.34
N CYS A 587 -23.62 -2.24 45.99
CA CYS A 587 -24.84 -3.05 45.86
C CYS A 587 -25.77 -2.78 47.04
N ALA A 588 -26.85 -2.03 46.79
CA ALA A 588 -27.85 -1.74 47.81
C ALA A 588 -28.60 -2.99 48.29
N ASN A 589 -28.92 -3.91 47.37
CA ASN A 589 -29.65 -5.14 47.66
C ASN A 589 -28.94 -6.02 48.70
N THR A 590 -27.62 -6.14 48.61
CA THR A 590 -26.82 -6.93 49.56
C THR A 590 -26.19 -6.09 50.67
N LYS A 591 -26.39 -4.76 50.64
CA LYS A 591 -25.65 -3.78 51.45
C LYS A 591 -24.14 -4.08 51.44
N THR A 592 -23.56 -4.16 50.24
CA THR A 592 -22.13 -4.46 50.06
C THR A 592 -21.49 -3.50 49.07
N VAL A 593 -20.35 -2.92 49.43
CA VAL A 593 -19.45 -2.22 48.50
C VAL A 593 -18.35 -3.20 48.09
N TYR A 594 -18.40 -3.61 46.83
CA TYR A 594 -17.37 -4.44 46.21
C TYR A 594 -16.24 -3.56 45.70
N ILE A 595 -15.02 -3.87 46.14
CA ILE A 595 -13.79 -3.23 45.70
C ILE A 595 -13.02 -4.27 44.91
N VAL A 596 -12.95 -4.08 43.60
CA VAL A 596 -12.53 -5.14 42.68
C VAL A 596 -11.23 -4.78 42.00
N GLN A 597 -10.28 -5.69 42.08
CA GLN A 597 -9.10 -5.71 41.22
C GLN A 597 -9.25 -6.84 40.21
N ILE A 598 -8.97 -6.55 38.95
CA ILE A 598 -8.97 -7.50 37.84
C ILE A 598 -7.53 -7.79 37.44
N LYS A 599 -7.18 -9.07 37.32
CA LYS A 599 -5.86 -9.52 36.85
C LYS A 599 -6.00 -10.59 35.78
N PHE A 600 -5.56 -10.25 34.56
CA PHE A 600 -5.58 -11.14 33.41
C PHE A 600 -4.33 -12.03 33.35
N VAL A 601 -4.11 -12.98 34.27
CA VAL A 601 -2.84 -13.74 34.35
C VAL A 601 -2.98 -15.27 34.27
N LYS A 602 -2.20 -15.94 33.40
CA LYS A 602 -2.19 -17.41 33.23
C LYS A 602 -1.74 -18.15 34.51
N ARG A 603 -0.79 -17.57 35.25
CA ARG A 603 -0.37 -17.95 36.60
C ARG A 603 -0.10 -16.68 37.40
N MET A 604 -0.42 -16.68 38.68
CA MET A 604 -0.13 -15.58 39.60
C MET A 604 0.75 -16.09 40.74
N SER A 605 1.86 -15.42 41.00
CA SER A 605 2.67 -15.67 42.19
C SER A 605 1.96 -15.17 43.46
N LYS A 606 2.32 -15.73 44.62
CA LYS A 606 1.80 -15.26 45.92
C LYS A 606 2.07 -13.76 46.13
N GLN A 607 3.21 -13.26 45.65
CA GLN A 607 3.58 -11.85 45.79
C GLN A 607 2.74 -10.93 44.89
N GLU A 608 2.42 -11.35 43.66
CA GLU A 608 1.54 -10.61 42.76
C GLU A 608 0.10 -10.57 43.29
N ALA A 609 -0.39 -11.69 43.84
CA ALA A 609 -1.70 -11.75 44.48
C ALA A 609 -1.76 -10.82 45.70
N ALA A 610 -0.72 -10.83 46.55
CA ALA A 610 -0.63 -9.91 47.68
C ALA A 610 -0.56 -8.44 47.22
N ASN A 611 0.14 -8.13 46.13
CA ASN A 611 0.17 -6.78 45.57
C ASN A 611 -1.20 -6.36 45.00
N ALA A 612 -1.92 -7.26 44.35
CA ALA A 612 -3.28 -7.02 43.84
C ALA A 612 -4.32 -6.90 44.97
N TYR A 613 -4.14 -7.60 46.08
CA TYR A 613 -4.95 -7.40 47.28
C TYR A 613 -4.73 -6.01 47.89
N ASN A 614 -3.47 -5.57 47.92
CA ASN A 614 -3.15 -4.26 48.48
C ASN A 614 -3.77 -3.09 47.70
N THR A 615 -4.18 -3.29 46.44
CA THR A 615 -4.88 -2.26 45.68
C THR A 615 -6.37 -2.22 45.96
N THR A 616 -6.95 -3.27 46.57
CA THR A 616 -8.35 -3.31 47.02
C THR A 616 -8.54 -2.89 48.48
N ASP A 617 -7.46 -2.66 49.20
CA ASP A 617 -7.46 -2.22 50.60
C ASP A 617 -7.67 -0.70 50.68
N PRO A 618 -8.81 -0.21 51.23
CA PRO A 618 -9.10 1.22 51.33
C PRO A 618 -7.98 2.03 52.00
N GLU A 619 -7.32 1.45 53.01
CA GLU A 619 -6.22 2.14 53.73
C GLU A 619 -5.01 2.43 52.84
N ARG A 620 -4.92 1.75 51.69
CA ARG A 620 -3.84 1.91 50.71
C ARG A 620 -4.26 2.74 49.51
N PHE A 621 -5.49 3.24 49.48
CA PHE A 621 -5.93 4.09 48.38
C PHE A 621 -5.11 5.36 48.31
N TYR A 622 -4.69 5.71 47.09
CA TYR A 622 -3.81 6.83 46.81
C TYR A 622 -2.49 6.81 47.62
N CYS A 623 -2.00 5.63 48.02
CA CYS A 623 -0.73 5.50 48.73
C CYS A 623 0.35 4.87 47.84
N LYS A 624 1.57 5.39 47.88
CA LYS A 624 2.78 4.73 47.36
C LYS A 624 3.54 4.04 48.49
N ARG A 625 4.35 3.05 48.12
CA ARG A 625 5.36 2.46 49.01
C ARG A 625 6.65 3.28 48.90
N ASN A 626 7.25 3.67 50.01
CA ASN A 626 8.54 4.36 50.03
C ASN A 626 9.61 3.56 50.80
N GLY A 627 10.83 3.45 50.23
CA GLY A 627 12.04 2.94 50.89
C GLY A 627 12.32 1.43 50.83
N GLY A 628 13.56 1.06 50.46
CA GLY A 628 14.13 -0.27 50.67
C GLY A 628 14.69 -0.41 52.09
N GLY A 629 14.02 -1.17 52.96
CA GLY A 629 14.44 -1.39 54.35
C GLY A 629 13.28 -1.81 55.28
N VAL A 630 13.63 -2.26 56.50
CA VAL A 630 12.82 -3.09 57.43
C VAL A 630 11.60 -2.39 58.08
N SER A 631 11.28 -1.16 57.68
CA SER A 631 10.04 -0.48 58.09
C SER A 631 9.42 0.23 56.87
N LYS A 632 8.44 -0.45 56.25
CA LYS A 632 7.71 0.03 55.07
C LYS A 632 6.60 0.98 55.50
N LYS A 633 6.82 2.29 55.44
CA LYS A 633 5.77 3.29 55.72
C LYS A 633 4.97 3.56 54.43
N LEU A 634 3.64 3.54 54.52
CA LEU A 634 2.75 3.99 53.45
C LEU A 634 2.75 5.52 53.43
N GLU A 635 2.93 6.12 52.24
CA GLU A 635 2.92 7.56 52.04
C GLU A 635 1.81 7.91 51.05
N VAL A 636 0.93 8.84 51.41
CA VAL A 636 -0.14 9.33 50.53
C VAL A 636 0.49 10.07 49.35
N LEU A 637 -0.05 9.87 48.16
CA LEU A 637 0.37 10.56 46.95
C LEU A 637 0.05 12.04 47.06
N LYS A 638 1.04 12.88 46.76
CA LYS A 638 0.91 14.34 46.79
C LYS A 638 -0.22 14.79 45.87
N GLY A 639 -1.17 15.55 46.41
CA GLY A 639 -2.36 16.06 45.69
C GLY A 639 -3.62 15.22 45.89
N PHE A 640 -3.56 14.09 46.60
CA PHE A 640 -4.69 13.22 46.88
C PHE A 640 -5.04 13.14 48.38
N GLU A 641 -4.44 13.98 49.23
CA GLU A 641 -4.62 13.93 50.68
C GLU A 641 -6.08 14.18 51.11
N GLU A 642 -6.70 15.22 50.55
CA GLU A 642 -8.11 15.55 50.82
C GLU A 642 -9.05 14.50 50.24
N GLU A 643 -8.80 14.08 49.00
CA GLU A 643 -9.62 13.09 48.31
C GLU A 643 -9.61 11.71 48.99
N ARG A 644 -8.42 11.25 49.43
CA ARG A 644 -8.27 10.03 50.23
C ARG A 644 -9.03 10.14 51.55
N THR A 645 -8.87 11.26 52.25
CA THR A 645 -9.53 11.48 53.55
C THR A 645 -11.06 11.44 53.39
N TYR A 646 -11.58 12.09 52.35
CA TYR A 646 -13.00 12.13 52.05
C TYR A 646 -13.55 10.76 51.60
N LEU A 647 -12.80 10.00 50.81
CA LEU A 647 -13.19 8.65 50.40
C LEU A 647 -13.25 7.69 51.59
N LEU A 648 -12.28 7.74 52.49
CA LEU A 648 -12.26 6.92 53.71
C LEU A 648 -13.37 7.29 54.68
N SER A 649 -13.67 8.58 54.86
CA SER A 649 -14.82 8.99 55.67
C SER A 649 -16.13 8.48 55.06
N THR A 650 -16.28 8.59 53.73
CA THR A 650 -17.47 8.09 53.00
C THR A 650 -17.65 6.58 53.17
N LEU A 651 -16.57 5.79 53.08
CA LEU A 651 -16.62 4.34 53.29
C LEU A 651 -16.95 3.99 54.74
N SER A 652 -16.47 4.78 55.70
CA SER A 652 -16.76 4.61 57.13
C SER A 652 -18.23 4.91 57.45
N GLU A 653 -18.77 6.01 56.93
CA GLU A 653 -20.20 6.35 57.04
C GLU A 653 -21.09 5.27 56.42
N LEU A 654 -20.70 4.74 55.25
CA LEU A 654 -21.41 3.62 54.65
C LEU A 654 -21.36 2.38 55.53
N HIS A 655 -20.22 2.09 56.16
CA HIS A 655 -20.09 0.98 57.08
C HIS A 655 -21.02 1.12 58.30
N GLU A 656 -21.07 2.32 58.90
CA GLU A 656 -21.99 2.65 59.99
C GLU A 656 -23.47 2.55 59.57
N SER A 657 -23.78 2.86 58.31
CA SER A 657 -25.13 2.68 57.72
C SER A 657 -25.48 1.21 57.40
N GLY A 658 -24.60 0.27 57.71
CA GLY A 658 -24.80 -1.17 57.58
C GLY A 658 -24.31 -1.77 56.27
N TYR A 659 -23.47 -1.07 55.50
CA TYR A 659 -22.78 -1.65 54.35
C TYR A 659 -21.53 -2.45 54.76
N SER A 660 -21.32 -3.59 54.11
CA SER A 660 -20.09 -4.38 54.20
C SER A 660 -19.11 -3.99 53.09
N LEU A 661 -17.80 -4.02 53.37
CA LEU A 661 -16.77 -3.83 52.35
C LEU A 661 -16.24 -5.20 51.91
N GLN A 662 -16.35 -5.52 50.62
CA GLN A 662 -15.89 -6.78 50.06
C GLN A 662 -14.74 -6.55 49.07
N GLN A 663 -13.54 -6.90 49.50
CA GLN A 663 -12.37 -6.94 48.63
C GLN A 663 -12.47 -8.17 47.72
N THR A 664 -12.39 -7.95 46.42
CA THR A 664 -12.59 -8.97 45.39
C THR A 664 -11.44 -8.95 44.40
N LEU A 665 -10.84 -10.12 44.17
CA LEU A 665 -9.83 -10.29 43.14
C LEU A 665 -10.39 -11.21 42.05
N VAL A 666 -10.53 -10.67 40.84
CA VAL A 666 -10.91 -11.44 39.66
C VAL A 666 -9.64 -11.89 38.96
N ILE A 667 -9.41 -13.20 38.91
CA ILE A 667 -8.22 -13.81 38.33
C ILE A 667 -8.59 -14.69 37.14
N HIS A 668 -7.93 -14.42 36.01
CA HIS A 668 -8.09 -15.18 34.76
C HIS A 668 -7.15 -16.41 34.68
N THR A 669 -7.38 -17.47 35.49
CA THR A 669 -6.65 -18.76 35.36
C THR A 669 -7.57 -19.93 35.03
N ALA A 670 -7.06 -20.93 34.30
CA ALA A 670 -7.62 -22.30 34.20
C ALA A 670 -6.99 -23.27 35.22
N GLU A 671 -5.81 -22.94 35.76
CA GLU A 671 -5.08 -23.77 36.73
C GLU A 671 -5.33 -23.32 38.19
N LYS A 672 -5.15 -24.27 39.14
CA LYS A 672 -5.31 -24.06 40.59
C LYS A 672 -4.40 -22.94 41.09
N ASN A 673 -4.98 -21.88 41.62
CA ASN A 673 -4.21 -20.82 42.29
C ASN A 673 -3.83 -21.26 43.71
N PRO A 674 -2.57 -21.05 44.15
CA PRO A 674 -2.07 -21.51 45.45
C PRO A 674 -2.29 -20.49 46.59
N VAL A 675 -3.28 -19.60 46.47
CA VAL A 675 -3.43 -18.44 47.37
C VAL A 675 -4.72 -18.56 48.19
N ASP A 676 -4.60 -19.11 49.39
CA ASP A 676 -5.56 -18.90 50.47
C ASP A 676 -5.28 -17.53 51.10
N ALA A 677 -5.91 -16.48 50.57
CA ALA A 677 -5.92 -15.18 51.21
C ALA A 677 -7.14 -15.11 52.13
N GLN A 678 -6.93 -15.18 53.45
CA GLN A 678 -8.01 -14.98 54.42
C GLN A 678 -8.70 -13.63 54.15
N ASN A 679 -10.02 -13.65 54.00
CA ASN A 679 -10.93 -12.51 53.79
C ASN A 679 -11.02 -11.89 52.37
N MET A 680 -10.30 -12.41 51.37
CA MET A 680 -10.45 -11.95 49.97
C MET A 680 -11.34 -12.88 49.15
N ARG A 681 -12.35 -12.33 48.48
CA ARG A 681 -13.17 -13.11 47.54
C ARG A 681 -12.42 -13.27 46.21
N ILE A 682 -12.09 -14.50 45.85
CA ILE A 682 -11.44 -14.82 44.58
C ILE A 682 -12.48 -15.33 43.58
N ILE A 683 -12.59 -14.63 42.45
CA ILE A 683 -13.42 -15.04 41.31
C ILE A 683 -12.47 -15.52 40.20
N ASN A 684 -12.57 -16.80 39.84
CA ASN A 684 -11.81 -17.43 38.77
C ASN A 684 -12.64 -18.54 38.11
N SER A 685 -12.12 -19.16 37.05
CA SER A 685 -12.85 -20.19 36.29
C SER A 685 -13.24 -21.40 37.15
N GLN A 686 -12.51 -21.68 38.24
CA GLN A 686 -12.78 -22.80 39.13
C GLN A 686 -13.93 -22.51 40.10
N ASN A 687 -13.96 -21.29 40.64
CA ASN A 687 -14.91 -20.91 41.69
C ASN A 687 -16.17 -20.24 41.14
N SER A 688 -16.17 -19.82 39.87
CA SER A 688 -17.32 -19.15 39.23
C SER A 688 -17.44 -19.49 37.74
N PRO A 689 -17.45 -20.78 37.34
CA PRO A 689 -17.39 -21.20 35.93
C PRO A 689 -18.47 -20.54 35.06
N GLN A 690 -19.71 -20.46 35.56
CA GLN A 690 -20.85 -19.85 34.85
C GLN A 690 -20.66 -18.37 34.49
N PHE A 691 -19.85 -17.62 35.25
CA PHE A 691 -19.49 -16.23 34.93
C PHE A 691 -18.56 -16.17 33.72
N PHE A 692 -17.65 -17.14 33.58
CA PHE A 692 -16.70 -17.23 32.47
C PHE A 692 -17.32 -17.86 31.22
N ASP A 693 -18.27 -18.79 31.38
CA ASP A 693 -19.02 -19.42 30.27
C ASP A 693 -19.88 -18.43 29.47
N LYS A 694 -20.35 -17.34 30.12
CA LYS A 694 -21.17 -16.30 29.48
C LYS A 694 -20.38 -15.26 28.67
N ILE A 695 -19.07 -15.18 28.87
CA ILE A 695 -18.20 -14.19 28.22
C ILE A 695 -17.64 -14.73 26.89
N GLY A 696 -17.92 -15.98 26.54
CA GLY A 696 -17.56 -16.59 25.26
C GLY A 696 -16.10 -17.04 25.18
N ASN A 697 -15.86 -18.21 24.57
CA ASN A 697 -14.53 -18.83 24.53
C ASN A 697 -13.46 -17.98 23.79
N GLY A 698 -13.85 -17.13 22.83
CA GLY A 698 -12.92 -16.32 22.02
C GLY A 698 -12.44 -15.00 22.64
N VAL A 699 -13.19 -14.44 23.60
CA VAL A 699 -12.81 -13.17 24.28
C VAL A 699 -11.53 -13.36 25.11
N TRP A 700 -11.35 -14.57 25.66
CA TRP A 700 -10.30 -14.90 26.59
C TRP A 700 -8.93 -15.12 25.93
N ASP A 701 -8.91 -15.75 24.75
CA ASP A 701 -7.71 -15.88 23.94
C ASP A 701 -7.22 -14.53 23.41
N PHE A 702 -8.16 -13.65 23.05
CA PHE A 702 -7.89 -12.28 22.62
C PHE A 702 -7.31 -11.40 23.74
N LEU A 703 -7.88 -11.42 24.95
CA LEU A 703 -7.32 -10.67 26.10
C LEU A 703 -5.94 -11.20 26.52
N ASN A 704 -5.71 -12.52 26.43
CA ASN A 704 -4.39 -13.12 26.64
C ASN A 704 -3.37 -12.67 25.58
N LEU A 705 -3.77 -12.61 24.30
CA LEU A 705 -2.93 -12.15 23.19
C LEU A 705 -2.53 -10.67 23.37
N ILE A 706 -3.49 -9.80 23.73
CA ILE A 706 -3.25 -8.37 24.01
C ILE A 706 -2.24 -8.19 25.15
N ARG A 707 -2.41 -8.90 26.26
CA ARG A 707 -1.49 -8.78 27.41
C ARG A 707 -0.08 -9.26 27.08
N ASN A 708 0.05 -10.37 26.35
CA ASN A 708 1.35 -10.91 25.96
C ASN A 708 2.12 -9.94 25.04
N ASN A 709 1.41 -9.15 24.23
CA ASN A 709 2.00 -8.12 23.39
C ASN A 709 2.32 -6.83 24.17
N PHE A 710 1.52 -6.46 25.18
CA PHE A 710 1.81 -5.32 26.06
C PHE A 710 3.13 -5.48 26.85
N ASN A 711 3.42 -6.70 27.31
CA ASN A 711 4.66 -7.02 28.02
C ASN A 711 5.91 -7.06 27.11
N LYS A 712 5.73 -7.06 25.78
CA LYS A 712 6.83 -6.97 24.82
C LYS A 712 7.19 -5.52 24.46
N VAL A 713 6.24 -4.59 24.55
CA VAL A 713 6.43 -3.16 24.23
C VAL A 713 6.90 -2.34 25.44
N SER A 714 6.79 -2.91 26.65
CA SER A 714 7.26 -2.30 27.91
C SER A 714 8.65 -2.79 28.36
N ARG A 715 9.46 -3.31 27.43
CA ARG A 715 10.90 -3.56 27.60
C ARG A 715 11.72 -2.78 26.59
#